data_AF-A0A060D9C6-F1
#
_entry.id   AF-A0A060D9C6-F1
#
_cell.length_a   1.000
_cell.length_b   1.000
_cell.length_c   1.000
_cell.angle_alpha   90.00
_cell.angle_beta   90.00
_cell.angle_gamma   90.00
#
_symmetry.space_group_name_H-M   'P 1'
#
loop_
_entity.id
_entity.type
_entity.pdbx_description
1 polymer ?
#
loop_
_entity_poly.entity_id
_entity_poly.type
_entity_poly.pdbx_seq_one_letter_code
_entity_poly.pdbx_strand_id
1 'polypeptide(L)'
;MSGSPADAGDAAGRRRRFAAPPRGGRAGAGAVSMFAAASLVLALSGVVTGVATPARAQAYTQAVPSGPPIRLFPPPETMAVPDVGAGAGRVLDDPLASPGPSAAPLALMPLPTPPPAHTPSFDVVPIVVPPSAIAVETLGPLDPDGAGPLAGTAGLGNDPWRGIPRAEVLALLPELPTLTPSPAVKELQRRLLLSRGSPAAAPGEPEPARRFGALRVETLAAMGDPRGAADLAALLPEAMTADEAAARALTDAELLAGPLDCAAATERAKPFSGPYWQRLELFCRLRAGRIGGGMPTEAGAAPVGDDLAFEMLREQPGGDPDFLRVAEAMAGGPAPRLRSLKDPSPLTLAALWALQAGLPPDVLSLTDPARLAAVASNNGADPATRVTAAERAAVALFLDSRRLAEAYRAAPAKGDELLRLKDAAARDRTARTRALVQQAMLAAMGGGRRVELAGLALELLDPPMLAGPVGAVVADMLDTLSPTPDAAALAPAAARLCFALDRADTGKRWYDLALRGRPTAEVARLWPLAVIALGPPPGGGQLALLQAMGVTVPEEAWRRTADPEETAPMPADARPPTADPALWQRLAEASADRRVGETALAALLLLGNAGPAGTPPAVVARVVGALRAVGLDSDARAIAREAAAALAG
;
A
#
# COMPACT_ATOMS: atom_id res chain seq x y z
N MET A 1 16.03 67.96 61.40
CA MET A 1 16.92 67.20 62.30
C MET A 1 17.88 66.41 61.43
N SER A 2 19.17 66.58 61.71
CA SER A 2 20.44 65.97 61.24
C SER A 2 20.40 64.81 60.24
N GLY A 3 21.34 64.65 59.30
CA GLY A 3 22.64 65.31 59.12
C GLY A 3 23.40 64.73 57.92
N SER A 4 24.33 65.53 57.42
CA SER A 4 25.31 65.33 56.31
C SER A 4 26.54 64.48 56.79
N PRO A 5 27.68 64.33 56.06
CA PRO A 5 27.96 63.76 54.71
C PRO A 5 29.33 62.99 54.63
N ALA A 6 29.90 62.89 53.41
CA ALA A 6 31.28 62.59 52.97
C ALA A 6 31.52 61.13 52.53
N ASP A 7 32.15 60.84 51.39
CA ASP A 7 33.45 61.36 50.96
C ASP A 7 33.69 61.45 49.43
N ALA A 8 34.77 62.16 49.06
CA ALA A 8 35.09 62.81 47.80
C ALA A 8 35.75 61.96 46.68
N GLY A 9 35.87 62.55 45.46
CA GLY A 9 36.95 62.19 44.52
C GLY A 9 36.65 62.33 43.03
N ASP A 10 36.48 63.57 42.55
CA ASP A 10 36.41 63.95 41.13
C ASP A 10 37.82 63.98 40.49
N ALA A 11 37.96 63.62 39.20
CA ALA A 11 38.77 64.38 38.22
C ALA A 11 38.99 63.64 36.89
N ALA A 12 38.58 64.34 35.84
CA ALA A 12 38.75 64.06 34.43
C ALA A 12 40.20 64.25 33.91
N GLY A 13 40.50 63.61 32.76
CA GLY A 13 41.70 63.89 31.97
C GLY A 13 41.50 63.59 30.48
N ARG A 14 41.56 64.62 29.64
CA ARG A 14 41.13 64.67 28.24
C ARG A 14 42.20 64.28 27.21
N ARG A 15 41.71 63.73 26.08
CA ARG A 15 41.96 64.06 24.65
C ARG A 15 43.39 64.15 24.06
N ARG A 16 43.52 63.35 22.98
CA ARG A 16 43.91 63.66 21.58
C ARG A 16 45.38 63.93 21.20
N ARG A 17 45.80 63.11 20.21
CA ARG A 17 46.57 63.37 18.97
C ARG A 17 47.97 64.00 19.09
N PHE A 18 48.97 63.35 18.50
CA PHE A 18 49.93 63.97 17.55
C PHE A 18 50.63 62.88 16.71
N ALA A 19 51.19 63.31 15.57
CA ALA A 19 51.52 62.53 14.40
C ALA A 19 53.03 62.28 14.18
N ALA A 20 53.31 61.34 13.26
CA ALA A 20 54.45 61.28 12.31
C ALA A 20 55.79 60.64 12.79
N PRO A 21 56.68 60.20 11.84
CA PRO A 21 57.30 58.85 11.78
C PRO A 21 58.85 58.92 11.96
N PRO A 22 59.75 57.92 11.72
CA PRO A 22 59.99 57.25 10.41
C PRO A 22 60.68 55.84 10.40
N ARG A 23 60.92 55.33 9.17
CA ARG A 23 62.07 54.52 8.67
C ARG A 23 62.25 53.05 9.11
N GLY A 24 62.01 52.16 8.14
CA GLY A 24 63.12 51.53 7.40
C GLY A 24 63.40 50.03 7.62
N GLY A 25 63.15 49.24 6.58
CA GLY A 25 64.16 48.28 6.08
C GLY A 25 63.88 46.77 6.18
N ARG A 26 63.69 46.17 4.99
CA ARG A 26 63.99 44.77 4.57
C ARG A 26 63.15 43.65 5.20
N ALA A 27 62.86 42.53 4.54
CA ALA A 27 62.85 42.08 3.15
C ALA A 27 62.12 40.72 3.21
N GLY A 28 61.23 40.42 2.27
CA GLY A 28 61.41 39.22 1.46
C GLY A 28 60.13 38.92 0.70
N ALA A 29 60.25 38.97 -0.63
CA ALA A 29 59.21 38.65 -1.58
C ALA A 29 59.15 37.13 -1.85
N GLY A 30 57.95 36.63 -2.14
CA GLY A 30 57.71 35.36 -2.82
C GLY A 30 56.54 35.55 -3.78
N ALA A 31 56.86 35.82 -5.05
CA ALA A 31 55.94 35.98 -6.18
C ALA A 31 55.63 34.61 -6.82
N VAL A 32 54.37 34.34 -7.17
CA VAL A 32 53.81 34.28 -8.55
C VAL A 32 54.56 33.37 -9.54
N SER A 33 53.87 32.38 -10.13
CA SER A 33 53.67 32.29 -11.60
C SER A 33 52.86 31.08 -12.08
N MET A 34 52.01 31.37 -13.07
CA MET A 34 51.45 30.47 -14.10
C MET A 34 52.53 29.82 -14.97
N PHE A 35 52.24 28.69 -15.62
CA PHE A 35 52.52 28.31 -17.04
C PHE A 35 51.84 26.95 -17.27
N ALA A 36 50.84 26.80 -18.16
CA ALA A 36 50.88 26.62 -19.62
C ALA A 36 51.25 25.20 -20.11
N ALA A 37 50.56 24.80 -21.18
CA ALA A 37 50.46 23.49 -21.81
C ALA A 37 51.71 23.02 -22.60
N ALA A 38 51.82 21.70 -22.82
CA ALA A 38 52.20 21.10 -24.10
C ALA A 38 52.00 19.56 -24.12
N SER A 39 51.62 19.09 -25.30
CA SER A 39 51.18 17.76 -25.71
C SER A 39 52.29 16.70 -25.81
N LEU A 40 51.92 15.41 -25.75
CA LEU A 40 52.52 14.38 -26.62
C LEU A 40 51.54 13.25 -26.93
N VAL A 41 51.43 12.99 -28.24
CA VAL A 41 50.64 11.96 -28.93
C VAL A 41 51.48 10.67 -29.03
N LEU A 42 50.87 9.49 -28.86
CA LEU A 42 51.07 8.38 -29.81
C LEU A 42 49.92 7.37 -29.77
N ALA A 43 49.45 7.04 -30.96
CA ALA A 43 48.38 6.12 -31.28
C ALA A 43 48.84 4.65 -31.27
N LEU A 44 47.90 3.72 -31.06
CA LEU A 44 47.87 2.46 -31.81
C LEU A 44 46.45 1.87 -31.80
N SER A 45 45.96 1.67 -33.01
CA SER A 45 44.64 1.23 -33.42
C SER A 45 44.40 -0.27 -33.17
N GLY A 46 43.16 -0.63 -32.86
CA GLY A 46 42.67 -2.00 -32.87
C GLY A 46 41.19 -2.03 -33.24
N VAL A 47 40.92 -2.01 -34.55
CA VAL A 47 39.60 -2.20 -35.15
C VAL A 47 39.18 -3.67 -34.99
N VAL A 48 38.03 -3.93 -34.36
CA VAL A 48 37.27 -5.16 -34.60
C VAL A 48 35.81 -4.77 -34.82
N THR A 49 35.41 -4.85 -36.08
CA THR A 49 34.03 -4.85 -36.55
C THR A 49 33.33 -6.11 -36.05
N GLY A 50 32.41 -5.95 -35.10
CA GLY A 50 31.51 -7.00 -34.63
C GLY A 50 30.10 -6.77 -35.16
N VAL A 51 29.70 -7.58 -36.13
CA VAL A 51 28.44 -7.55 -36.85
C VAL A 51 27.27 -7.84 -35.89
N ALA A 52 26.23 -7.02 -35.95
CA ALA A 52 24.96 -7.27 -35.27
C ALA A 52 24.29 -8.51 -35.86
N THR A 53 24.17 -9.57 -35.07
CA THR A 53 23.26 -10.68 -35.32
C THR A 53 22.11 -10.63 -34.32
N PRO A 54 20.84 -10.62 -34.75
CA PRO A 54 19.71 -10.67 -33.84
C PRO A 54 19.65 -12.07 -33.21
N ALA A 55 19.71 -12.13 -31.88
CA ALA A 55 19.47 -13.35 -31.13
C ALA A 55 18.02 -13.79 -31.33
N ARG A 56 17.84 -14.88 -32.09
CA ARG A 56 16.61 -15.66 -32.15
C ARG A 56 16.30 -16.16 -30.73
N ALA A 57 15.18 -15.73 -30.18
CA ALA A 57 14.53 -16.40 -29.06
C ALA A 57 14.14 -17.82 -29.54
N GLN A 58 14.86 -18.83 -29.07
CA GLN A 58 14.45 -20.22 -29.21
C GLN A 58 13.34 -20.49 -28.19
N ALA A 59 12.10 -20.55 -28.69
CA ALA A 59 10.99 -21.11 -27.97
C ALA A 59 11.26 -22.60 -27.73
N TYR A 60 11.29 -23.01 -26.45
CA TYR A 60 11.15 -24.41 -26.09
C TYR A 60 9.73 -24.84 -26.44
N THR A 61 9.58 -25.53 -27.58
CA THR A 61 8.37 -26.30 -27.90
C THR A 61 8.55 -27.70 -27.33
N GLN A 62 8.07 -27.93 -26.11
CA GLN A 62 7.78 -29.30 -25.69
C GLN A 62 6.49 -29.73 -26.39
N ALA A 63 6.62 -30.69 -27.31
CA ALA A 63 5.49 -31.39 -27.89
C ALA A 63 4.82 -32.23 -26.81
N VAL A 64 3.63 -31.81 -26.37
CA VAL A 64 2.73 -32.64 -25.57
C VAL A 64 2.03 -33.61 -26.52
N PRO A 65 2.06 -34.93 -26.28
CA PRO A 65 1.35 -35.89 -27.13
C PRO A 65 -0.16 -35.66 -27.00
N SER A 66 -0.82 -35.42 -28.13
CA SER A 66 -2.27 -35.29 -28.21
C SER A 66 -2.94 -36.63 -27.87
N GLY A 67 -3.46 -36.75 -26.66
CA GLY A 67 -4.45 -37.76 -26.32
C GLY A 67 -5.77 -37.51 -27.08
N PRO A 68 -6.60 -38.54 -27.30
CA PRO A 68 -7.86 -38.39 -28.02
C PRO A 68 -8.81 -37.42 -27.30
N PRO A 69 -9.69 -36.69 -28.04
CA PRO A 69 -10.52 -35.64 -27.48
C PRO A 69 -11.53 -36.18 -26.46
N ILE A 70 -11.54 -35.55 -25.28
CA ILE A 70 -12.52 -35.78 -24.21
C ILE A 70 -13.89 -35.25 -24.68
N ARG A 71 -14.93 -36.10 -24.62
CA ARG A 71 -16.31 -35.70 -24.93
C ARG A 71 -16.91 -34.98 -23.72
N LEU A 72 -17.35 -33.73 -23.91
CA LEU A 72 -17.92 -32.87 -22.88
C LEU A 72 -19.44 -33.01 -22.69
N PHE A 73 -20.08 -34.06 -23.25
CA PHE A 73 -21.50 -34.33 -23.05
C PHE A 73 -21.79 -35.83 -22.96
N PRO A 74 -22.55 -36.30 -21.95
CA PRO A 74 -23.06 -37.66 -21.93
C PRO A 74 -24.16 -37.86 -23.00
N PRO A 75 -24.27 -39.04 -23.62
CA PRO A 75 -25.38 -39.34 -24.52
C PRO A 75 -26.71 -39.40 -23.74
N PRO A 76 -27.85 -39.05 -24.38
CA PRO A 76 -29.13 -39.08 -23.70
C PRO A 76 -29.51 -40.52 -23.34
N GLU A 77 -29.73 -40.76 -22.05
CA GLU A 77 -30.30 -42.00 -21.55
C GLU A 77 -31.73 -42.16 -22.06
N THR A 78 -31.93 -43.23 -22.84
CA THR A 78 -33.21 -43.82 -23.17
C THR A 78 -33.96 -44.20 -21.89
N MET A 79 -35.03 -43.48 -21.56
CA MET A 79 -36.01 -43.96 -20.60
C MET A 79 -36.80 -45.12 -21.23
N ALA A 80 -36.63 -46.30 -20.66
CA ALA A 80 -37.42 -47.48 -20.94
C ALA A 80 -38.85 -47.28 -20.40
N VAL A 81 -39.83 -47.38 -21.30
CA VAL A 81 -41.26 -47.50 -21.02
C VAL A 81 -41.55 -48.98 -20.73
N PRO A 82 -42.33 -49.34 -19.71
CA PRO A 82 -42.81 -50.70 -19.57
C PRO A 82 -44.01 -50.97 -20.50
N ASP A 83 -43.87 -52.05 -21.25
CA ASP A 83 -44.84 -52.70 -22.13
C ASP A 83 -46.18 -53.01 -21.43
N VAL A 84 -47.31 -52.65 -22.04
CA VAL A 84 -48.49 -53.54 -22.20
C VAL A 84 -49.31 -53.11 -23.42
N GLY A 85 -49.46 -54.02 -24.40
CA GLY A 85 -50.77 -54.28 -25.01
C GLY A 85 -51.03 -53.71 -26.40
N ALA A 86 -50.53 -54.41 -27.42
CA ALA A 86 -50.98 -54.34 -28.80
C ALA A 86 -52.49 -54.65 -28.95
N GLY A 87 -53.17 -53.98 -29.88
CA GLY A 87 -54.56 -54.31 -30.23
C GLY A 87 -55.21 -53.41 -31.28
N ALA A 88 -54.59 -53.35 -32.47
CA ALA A 88 -55.19 -53.15 -33.80
C ALA A 88 -56.52 -52.39 -33.98
N GLY A 89 -56.53 -51.44 -34.93
CA GLY A 89 -57.72 -51.18 -35.74
C GLY A 89 -57.84 -49.76 -36.30
N ARG A 90 -57.60 -49.65 -37.61
CA ARG A 90 -57.92 -48.51 -38.51
C ARG A 90 -59.33 -47.92 -38.29
N VAL A 91 -59.51 -46.65 -38.63
CA VAL A 91 -60.25 -46.11 -39.81
C VAL A 91 -60.59 -44.62 -39.58
N LEU A 92 -60.59 -43.84 -40.66
CA LEU A 92 -61.02 -42.44 -40.80
C LEU A 92 -62.46 -42.21 -40.31
N ASP A 93 -62.77 -41.01 -39.80
CA ASP A 93 -63.74 -40.08 -40.42
C ASP A 93 -64.06 -38.87 -39.53
N ASP A 94 -64.55 -37.84 -40.24
CA ASP A 94 -64.89 -36.47 -39.87
C ASP A 94 -66.23 -36.37 -39.05
N PRO A 95 -66.90 -35.22 -38.85
CA PRO A 95 -67.23 -34.67 -37.53
C PRO A 95 -68.76 -34.57 -37.26
N LEU A 96 -69.12 -33.84 -36.20
CA LEU A 96 -70.43 -33.22 -35.86
C LEU A 96 -71.32 -33.91 -34.81
N ALA A 97 -71.96 -33.01 -34.05
CA ALA A 97 -73.23 -33.11 -33.31
C ALA A 97 -73.17 -33.36 -31.79
N SER A 98 -73.45 -32.27 -31.04
CA SER A 98 -74.19 -32.26 -29.75
C SER A 98 -75.59 -32.91 -29.92
N PRO A 99 -76.37 -33.33 -28.89
CA PRO A 99 -76.71 -32.59 -27.64
C PRO A 99 -76.84 -33.47 -26.35
N GLY A 100 -77.21 -32.85 -25.20
CA GLY A 100 -77.50 -33.51 -23.91
C GLY A 100 -78.74 -34.44 -23.93
N PRO A 101 -79.40 -34.85 -22.80
CA PRO A 101 -79.43 -34.27 -21.44
C PRO A 101 -79.54 -35.31 -20.26
N SER A 102 -79.98 -34.86 -19.07
CA SER A 102 -80.64 -35.63 -17.97
C SER A 102 -79.73 -36.41 -17.00
N ALA A 103 -79.94 -36.54 -15.68
CA ALA A 103 -80.73 -35.86 -14.64
C ALA A 103 -80.22 -36.38 -13.27
N ALA A 104 -80.35 -35.53 -12.24
CA ALA A 104 -80.46 -35.68 -10.77
C ALA A 104 -80.29 -37.08 -10.07
N PRO A 105 -79.92 -37.13 -8.77
CA PRO A 105 -80.77 -36.60 -7.70
C PRO A 105 -80.09 -35.75 -6.61
N LEU A 106 -80.96 -34.96 -5.97
CA LEU A 106 -80.78 -34.11 -4.80
C LEU A 106 -80.80 -34.91 -3.49
N ALA A 107 -80.09 -34.41 -2.47
CA ALA A 107 -80.50 -34.49 -1.05
C ALA A 107 -79.88 -33.30 -0.30
N LEU A 108 -80.66 -32.22 -0.08
CA LEU A 108 -81.36 -31.85 1.16
C LEU A 108 -80.53 -30.92 2.08
N MET A 109 -80.79 -29.62 1.94
CA MET A 109 -80.51 -28.59 2.94
C MET A 109 -81.63 -28.52 3.99
N PRO A 110 -81.34 -28.01 5.20
CA PRO A 110 -82.30 -27.28 6.01
C PRO A 110 -82.00 -25.76 6.05
N LEU A 111 -83.06 -24.94 6.06
CA LEU A 111 -83.14 -23.49 6.31
C LEU A 111 -84.16 -23.27 7.45
N PRO A 112 -84.38 -22.05 8.01
CA PRO A 112 -83.49 -21.00 8.50
C PRO A 112 -83.91 -20.51 9.93
N THR A 113 -83.10 -19.64 10.58
CA THR A 113 -83.60 -18.75 11.65
C THR A 113 -82.98 -17.34 11.52
N PRO A 114 -83.79 -16.24 11.61
CA PRO A 114 -83.32 -14.86 11.52
C PRO A 114 -82.88 -14.29 12.91
N PRO A 115 -82.29 -13.08 12.96
CA PRO A 115 -81.26 -12.70 13.94
C PRO A 115 -81.78 -11.87 15.13
N PRO A 116 -80.99 -11.72 16.22
CA PRO A 116 -81.02 -10.52 17.03
C PRO A 116 -79.96 -9.52 16.56
N ALA A 117 -80.34 -8.24 16.58
CA ALA A 117 -79.52 -7.12 16.16
C ALA A 117 -78.64 -6.55 17.31
N HIS A 118 -77.42 -6.14 16.91
CA HIS A 118 -76.52 -5.13 17.48
C HIS A 118 -76.04 -5.19 18.94
N THR A 119 -74.72 -5.32 19.11
CA THR A 119 -73.83 -4.21 19.54
C THR A 119 -72.35 -4.61 19.32
N PRO A 120 -71.44 -3.67 19.03
CA PRO A 120 -70.09 -3.97 18.57
C PRO A 120 -69.13 -4.21 19.75
N SER A 121 -68.34 -5.28 19.70
CA SER A 121 -67.14 -5.41 20.54
C SER A 121 -65.91 -5.34 19.65
N PHE A 122 -65.20 -4.22 19.76
CA PHE A 122 -63.81 -4.14 19.34
C PHE A 122 -63.00 -5.14 20.15
N ASP A 123 -62.39 -6.12 19.49
CA ASP A 123 -61.17 -6.80 19.94
C ASP A 123 -60.60 -7.60 18.76
N VAL A 124 -59.97 -6.90 17.81
CA VAL A 124 -58.95 -7.52 16.97
C VAL A 124 -57.64 -7.37 17.73
N VAL A 125 -57.35 -8.32 18.62
CA VAL A 125 -55.98 -8.54 19.07
C VAL A 125 -55.27 -9.27 17.92
N PRO A 126 -54.28 -8.67 17.24
CA PRO A 126 -53.51 -9.40 16.25
C PRO A 126 -52.78 -10.54 16.96
N ILE A 127 -53.10 -11.78 16.58
CA ILE A 127 -52.32 -12.96 16.98
C ILE A 127 -50.95 -12.79 16.33
N VAL A 128 -49.98 -12.36 17.13
CA VAL A 128 -48.56 -12.41 16.77
C VAL A 128 -48.22 -13.88 16.64
N VAL A 129 -47.97 -14.35 15.42
CA VAL A 129 -47.34 -15.64 15.18
C VAL A 129 -46.02 -15.63 15.95
N PRO A 130 -45.79 -16.54 16.91
CA PRO A 130 -44.52 -16.56 17.61
C PRO A 130 -43.40 -16.76 16.58
N PRO A 131 -42.27 -16.04 16.69
CA PRO A 131 -41.16 -16.23 15.79
C PRO A 131 -40.80 -17.72 15.78
N SER A 132 -40.58 -18.27 14.59
CA SER A 132 -40.05 -19.61 14.38
C SER A 132 -38.96 -19.88 15.40
N ALA A 133 -39.06 -21.03 16.08
CA ALA A 133 -38.11 -21.48 17.09
C ALA A 133 -36.69 -21.10 16.67
N ILE A 134 -36.01 -20.34 17.53
CA ILE A 134 -34.59 -20.01 17.37
C ILE A 134 -33.88 -21.34 17.18
N ALA A 135 -33.46 -21.63 15.95
CA ALA A 135 -32.55 -22.72 15.69
C ALA A 135 -31.25 -22.34 16.39
N VAL A 136 -31.05 -22.88 17.59
CA VAL A 136 -29.76 -22.86 18.26
C VAL A 136 -28.91 -23.84 17.49
N GLU A 137 -28.32 -23.40 16.37
CA GLU A 137 -27.11 -24.02 15.88
C GLU A 137 -26.10 -23.88 17.02
N THR A 138 -25.72 -25.03 17.59
CA THR A 138 -24.59 -25.08 18.50
C THR A 138 -23.39 -24.51 17.75
N LEU A 139 -22.98 -23.29 18.12
CA LEU A 139 -21.74 -22.69 17.65
C LEU A 139 -20.66 -23.76 17.79
N GLY A 140 -20.13 -24.22 16.65
CA GLY A 140 -18.95 -25.08 16.65
C GLY A 140 -17.83 -24.41 17.46
N PRO A 141 -16.81 -25.17 17.90
CA PRO A 141 -15.65 -24.57 18.56
C PRO A 141 -15.16 -23.39 17.70
N LEU A 142 -15.08 -22.21 18.31
CA LEU A 142 -14.56 -21.04 17.60
C LEU A 142 -13.16 -21.39 17.11
N ASP A 143 -12.95 -21.28 15.81
CA ASP A 143 -11.62 -21.45 15.25
C ASP A 143 -10.68 -20.38 15.85
N PRO A 144 -9.65 -20.78 16.62
CA PRO A 144 -8.72 -19.85 17.23
C PRO A 144 -8.01 -18.96 16.19
N ASP A 145 -7.86 -19.42 14.94
CA ASP A 145 -7.24 -18.66 13.85
C ASP A 145 -8.15 -17.58 13.25
N GLY A 146 -9.45 -17.61 13.59
CA GLY A 146 -10.44 -16.64 13.14
C GLY A 146 -10.44 -15.32 13.93
N ALA A 147 -9.63 -15.21 14.99
CA ALA A 147 -9.58 -14.00 15.79
C ALA A 147 -9.06 -12.80 14.97
N GLY A 148 -9.50 -11.60 15.34
CA GLY A 148 -9.11 -10.37 14.65
C GLY A 148 -9.56 -9.12 15.42
N PRO A 149 -8.79 -8.02 15.34
CA PRO A 149 -9.12 -6.79 16.04
C PRO A 149 -10.24 -5.99 15.38
N LEU A 150 -10.53 -6.20 14.09
CA LEU A 150 -11.61 -5.50 13.38
C LEU A 150 -12.87 -6.36 13.27
N ALA A 151 -14.03 -5.74 13.48
CA ALA A 151 -15.34 -6.38 13.34
C ALA A 151 -16.37 -5.40 12.76
N GLY A 152 -17.48 -5.92 12.22
CA GLY A 152 -18.55 -5.11 11.67
C GLY A 152 -18.08 -4.19 10.55
N THR A 153 -18.47 -2.92 10.59
CA THR A 153 -18.15 -1.93 9.55
C THR A 153 -16.68 -1.48 9.57
N ALA A 154 -15.97 -1.63 10.71
CA ALA A 154 -14.55 -1.34 10.78
C ALA A 154 -13.72 -2.42 10.04
N GLY A 155 -14.20 -3.67 10.07
CA GLY A 155 -13.69 -4.77 9.26
C GLY A 155 -14.42 -4.90 7.92
N LEU A 156 -14.56 -6.13 7.44
CA LEU A 156 -15.31 -6.50 6.23
C LEU A 156 -16.67 -7.15 6.57
N GLY A 157 -17.31 -6.70 7.66
CA GLY A 157 -18.57 -7.24 8.17
C GLY A 157 -18.39 -8.25 9.29
N ASN A 158 -19.42 -9.08 9.51
CA ASN A 158 -19.44 -10.07 10.60
C ASN A 158 -18.89 -11.44 10.19
N ASP A 159 -18.98 -11.78 8.91
CA ASP A 159 -18.52 -13.07 8.37
C ASP A 159 -17.86 -12.86 7.00
N PRO A 160 -16.65 -12.26 6.97
CA PRO A 160 -16.01 -11.87 5.73
C PRO A 160 -15.52 -13.06 4.90
N TRP A 161 -15.27 -14.22 5.54
CA TRP A 161 -14.72 -15.41 4.89
C TRP A 161 -15.79 -16.43 4.49
N ARG A 162 -17.07 -16.04 4.61
CA ARG A 162 -18.21 -16.88 4.25
C ARG A 162 -18.12 -17.38 2.81
N GLY A 163 -18.29 -18.70 2.63
CA GLY A 163 -18.41 -19.32 1.32
C GLY A 163 -17.09 -19.51 0.57
N ILE A 164 -15.96 -19.18 1.20
CA ILE A 164 -14.63 -19.45 0.63
C ILE A 164 -14.05 -20.70 1.30
N PRO A 165 -13.67 -21.73 0.53
CA PRO A 165 -13.00 -22.90 1.09
C PRO A 165 -11.66 -22.53 1.73
N ARG A 166 -11.37 -23.08 2.91
CA ARG A 166 -10.12 -22.84 3.64
C ARG A 166 -8.88 -23.05 2.79
N ALA A 167 -8.81 -24.15 2.03
CA ALA A 167 -7.69 -24.46 1.15
C ALA A 167 -7.41 -23.35 0.11
N GLU A 168 -8.46 -22.72 -0.42
CA GLU A 168 -8.30 -21.64 -1.40
C GLU A 168 -7.81 -20.34 -0.75
N VAL A 169 -8.33 -19.99 0.42
CA VAL A 169 -7.87 -18.81 1.17
C VAL A 169 -6.40 -18.95 1.54
N LEU A 170 -5.98 -20.13 2.03
CA LEU A 170 -4.59 -20.39 2.40
C LEU A 170 -3.64 -20.31 1.20
N ALA A 171 -4.11 -20.66 0.00
CA ALA A 171 -3.31 -20.55 -1.23
C ALA A 171 -3.21 -19.10 -1.75
N LEU A 172 -4.26 -18.29 -1.57
CA LEU A 172 -4.33 -16.93 -2.13
C LEU A 172 -3.77 -15.85 -1.21
N LEU A 173 -3.80 -16.02 0.11
CA LEU A 173 -3.28 -15.02 1.05
C LEU A 173 -1.79 -14.67 0.82
N PRO A 174 -0.87 -15.63 0.60
CA PRO A 174 0.53 -15.34 0.34
C PRO A 174 0.77 -14.60 -0.99
N GLU A 175 -0.16 -14.70 -1.94
CA GLU A 175 -0.08 -14.09 -3.28
C GLU A 175 -0.52 -12.61 -3.29
N LEU A 176 -1.01 -12.09 -2.16
CA LEU A 176 -1.42 -10.70 -2.06
C LEU A 176 -0.26 -9.74 -2.40
N PRO A 177 -0.52 -8.67 -3.19
CA PRO A 177 0.54 -7.76 -3.61
C PRO A 177 1.01 -6.85 -2.46
N THR A 178 2.14 -7.17 -1.84
CA THR A 178 2.67 -6.44 -0.68
C THR A 178 3.47 -5.18 -1.03
N LEU A 179 3.88 -5.02 -2.30
CA LEU A 179 4.75 -3.94 -2.78
C LEU A 179 4.00 -2.88 -3.60
N THR A 180 2.68 -2.80 -3.43
CA THR A 180 1.84 -1.82 -4.14
C THR A 180 2.09 -0.38 -3.66
N PRO A 181 2.20 0.61 -4.58
CA PRO A 181 2.34 2.02 -4.23
C PRO A 181 0.99 2.69 -3.88
N SER A 182 -0.10 1.92 -3.82
CA SER A 182 -1.47 2.41 -3.63
C SER A 182 -1.91 2.35 -2.16
N PRO A 183 -2.12 3.50 -1.50
CA PRO A 183 -2.65 3.53 -0.14
C PRO A 183 -4.02 2.90 -0.01
N ALA A 184 -4.92 3.09 -0.97
CA ALA A 184 -6.25 2.49 -0.96
C ALA A 184 -6.19 0.95 -1.00
N VAL A 185 -5.30 0.39 -1.82
CA VAL A 185 -5.08 -1.07 -1.88
C VAL A 185 -4.49 -1.59 -0.57
N LYS A 186 -3.48 -0.90 0.00
CA LYS A 186 -2.89 -1.28 1.30
C LYS A 186 -3.92 -1.20 2.43
N GLU A 187 -4.79 -0.20 2.45
CA GLU A 187 -5.83 -0.09 3.49
C GLU A 187 -6.87 -1.21 3.36
N LEU A 188 -7.31 -1.54 2.14
CA LEU A 188 -8.22 -2.68 1.92
C LEU A 188 -7.56 -4.02 2.31
N GLN A 189 -6.29 -4.23 2.00
CA GLN A 189 -5.51 -5.39 2.45
C GLN A 189 -5.46 -5.45 3.97
N ARG A 190 -5.11 -4.35 4.63
CA ARG A 190 -5.04 -4.25 6.08
C ARG A 190 -6.40 -4.60 6.71
N ARG A 191 -7.50 -4.04 6.20
CA ARG A 191 -8.85 -4.35 6.69
C ARG A 191 -9.23 -5.81 6.47
N LEU A 192 -8.92 -6.39 5.30
CA LEU A 192 -9.13 -7.82 5.02
C LEU A 192 -8.37 -8.70 6.02
N LEU A 193 -7.08 -8.44 6.20
CA LEU A 193 -6.17 -9.22 7.04
C LEU A 193 -6.40 -9.03 8.55
N LEU A 194 -7.08 -7.97 8.99
CA LEU A 194 -7.41 -7.73 10.41
C LEU A 194 -8.87 -8.03 10.77
N SER A 195 -9.72 -8.34 9.78
CA SER A 195 -11.13 -8.65 10.01
C SER A 195 -11.32 -10.00 10.71
N ARG A 196 -12.14 -10.02 11.75
CA ARG A 196 -12.53 -11.25 12.45
C ARG A 196 -13.34 -12.17 11.54
N GLY A 197 -13.15 -13.48 11.71
CA GLY A 197 -13.83 -14.56 11.01
C GLY A 197 -12.84 -15.61 10.54
N SER A 198 -13.31 -16.82 10.29
CA SER A 198 -12.51 -17.93 9.74
C SER A 198 -13.17 -18.49 8.49
N PRO A 199 -12.39 -18.93 7.47
CA PRO A 199 -12.94 -19.69 6.36
C PRO A 199 -13.56 -21.01 6.83
N ALA A 200 -14.55 -21.51 6.08
CA ALA A 200 -15.18 -22.78 6.38
C ALA A 200 -14.19 -23.94 6.15
N ALA A 201 -13.95 -24.73 7.19
CA ALA A 201 -13.24 -26.02 7.09
C ALA A 201 -14.23 -27.13 6.74
N ALA A 202 -13.84 -28.02 5.82
CA ALA A 202 -14.65 -29.20 5.52
C ALA A 202 -14.61 -30.20 6.70
N PRO A 203 -15.69 -30.98 6.95
CA PRO A 203 -15.67 -32.00 7.98
C PRO A 203 -14.56 -33.03 7.75
N GLY A 204 -13.69 -33.22 8.74
CA GLY A 204 -12.56 -34.16 8.65
C GLY A 204 -11.36 -33.64 7.85
N GLU A 205 -11.34 -32.36 7.47
CA GLU A 205 -10.18 -31.73 6.83
C GLU A 205 -8.98 -31.71 7.80
N PRO A 206 -7.79 -32.18 7.39
CA PRO A 206 -6.62 -32.18 8.25
C PRO A 206 -6.19 -30.74 8.60
N GLU A 207 -5.47 -30.58 9.71
CA GLU A 207 -4.85 -29.29 10.03
C GLU A 207 -3.82 -28.91 8.95
N PRO A 208 -3.88 -27.68 8.42
CA PRO A 208 -2.95 -27.23 7.39
C PRO A 208 -1.54 -27.03 7.97
N ALA A 209 -0.52 -27.22 7.13
CA ALA A 209 0.88 -26.99 7.51
C ALA A 209 1.15 -25.52 7.90
N ARG A 210 0.43 -24.59 7.28
CA ARG A 210 0.44 -23.15 7.58
C ARG A 210 -0.94 -22.76 8.10
N ARG A 211 -0.98 -22.24 9.32
CA ARG A 211 -2.22 -21.82 9.99
C ARG A 211 -2.78 -20.53 9.36
N PHE A 212 -4.10 -20.40 9.32
CA PHE A 212 -4.76 -19.24 8.67
C PHE A 212 -4.37 -17.93 9.37
N GLY A 213 -4.39 -17.92 10.70
CA GLY A 213 -3.99 -16.78 11.51
C GLY A 213 -2.51 -16.40 11.30
N ALA A 214 -1.63 -17.41 11.17
CA ALA A 214 -0.20 -17.21 10.95
C ALA A 214 0.09 -16.55 9.59
N LEU A 215 -0.58 -17.00 8.52
CA LEU A 215 -0.44 -16.38 7.20
C LEU A 215 -0.86 -14.92 7.21
N ARG A 216 -1.94 -14.56 7.92
CA ARG A 216 -2.39 -13.17 8.02
C ARG A 216 -1.36 -12.27 8.70
N VAL A 217 -0.74 -12.75 9.78
CA VAL A 217 0.35 -12.04 10.48
C VAL A 217 1.56 -11.86 9.55
N GLU A 218 1.96 -12.93 8.84
CA GLU A 218 3.06 -12.88 7.88
C GLU A 218 2.80 -11.89 6.75
N THR A 219 1.61 -11.91 6.13
CA THR A 219 1.25 -10.98 5.05
C THR A 219 1.23 -9.53 5.54
N LEU A 220 0.70 -9.25 6.75
CA LEU A 220 0.71 -7.92 7.36
C LEU A 220 2.14 -7.41 7.58
N ALA A 221 3.03 -8.29 8.07
CA ALA A 221 4.45 -7.96 8.24
C ALA A 221 5.11 -7.67 6.89
N ALA A 222 4.86 -8.51 5.87
CA ALA A 222 5.44 -8.37 4.54
C ALA A 222 4.99 -7.11 3.78
N MET A 223 3.76 -6.63 4.00
CA MET A 223 3.26 -5.38 3.41
C MET A 223 3.71 -4.12 4.15
N GLY A 224 4.46 -4.27 5.25
CA GLY A 224 4.99 -3.15 6.03
C GLY A 224 4.03 -2.59 7.08
N ASP A 225 3.07 -3.38 7.58
CA ASP A 225 2.24 -3.04 8.75
C ASP A 225 2.63 -3.88 9.99
N PRO A 226 3.80 -3.62 10.60
CA PRO A 226 4.25 -4.35 11.79
C PRO A 226 3.30 -4.14 12.99
N ARG A 227 2.59 -3.01 13.06
CA ARG A 227 1.64 -2.73 14.15
C ARG A 227 0.40 -3.59 14.01
N GLY A 228 -0.22 -3.61 12.83
CA GLY A 228 -1.35 -4.50 12.55
C GLY A 228 -0.97 -5.98 12.73
N ALA A 229 0.23 -6.38 12.29
CA ALA A 229 0.74 -7.73 12.52
C ALA A 229 0.88 -8.06 14.02
N ALA A 230 1.41 -7.14 14.83
CA ALA A 230 1.53 -7.31 16.28
C ALA A 230 0.16 -7.35 16.99
N ASP A 231 -0.77 -6.45 16.62
CA ASP A 231 -2.13 -6.40 17.16
C ASP A 231 -2.89 -7.70 16.88
N LEU A 232 -2.72 -8.27 15.68
CA LEU A 232 -3.31 -9.56 15.33
C LEU A 232 -2.61 -10.73 16.05
N ALA A 233 -1.28 -10.75 16.08
CA ALA A 233 -0.51 -11.80 16.75
C ALA A 233 -0.82 -11.91 18.24
N ALA A 234 -1.10 -10.78 18.90
CA ALA A 234 -1.52 -10.76 20.31
C ALA A 234 -2.84 -11.51 20.58
N LEU A 235 -3.69 -11.66 19.56
CA LEU A 235 -4.95 -12.42 19.62
C LEU A 235 -4.79 -13.89 19.21
N LEU A 236 -3.62 -14.28 18.71
CA LEU A 236 -3.38 -15.58 18.08
C LEU A 236 -2.19 -16.34 18.72
N PRO A 237 -2.14 -16.51 20.05
CA PRO A 237 -0.97 -17.09 20.71
C PRO A 237 -0.60 -18.49 20.20
N GLU A 238 -1.60 -19.33 19.90
CA GLU A 238 -1.35 -20.69 19.39
C GLU A 238 -0.80 -20.71 17.97
N ALA A 239 -1.22 -19.78 17.11
CA ALA A 239 -0.67 -19.67 15.77
C ALA A 239 0.80 -19.22 15.84
N MET A 240 1.11 -18.29 16.74
CA MET A 240 2.47 -17.76 16.91
C MET A 240 3.44 -18.74 17.56
N THR A 241 2.97 -19.67 18.40
CA THR A 241 3.83 -20.71 18.99
C THR A 241 4.04 -21.90 18.05
N ALA A 242 3.10 -22.16 17.13
CA ALA A 242 3.18 -23.25 16.17
C ALA A 242 3.93 -22.86 14.88
N ASP A 243 3.87 -21.60 14.45
CA ASP A 243 4.39 -21.15 13.16
C ASP A 243 5.61 -20.23 13.30
N GLU A 244 6.81 -20.80 13.10
CA GLU A 244 8.06 -20.06 13.18
C GLU A 244 8.16 -18.94 12.14
N ALA A 245 7.63 -19.13 10.93
CA ALA A 245 7.79 -18.13 9.88
C ALA A 245 6.94 -16.89 10.15
N ALA A 246 5.73 -17.04 10.69
CA ALA A 246 4.92 -15.91 11.13
C ALA A 246 5.57 -15.17 12.31
N ALA A 247 6.11 -15.91 13.29
CA ALA A 247 6.86 -15.33 14.40
C ALA A 247 8.09 -14.55 13.95
N ARG A 248 8.84 -15.09 12.99
CA ARG A 248 10.01 -14.45 12.39
C ARG A 248 9.63 -13.24 11.55
N ALA A 249 8.60 -13.34 10.71
CA ALA A 249 8.14 -12.24 9.85
C ALA A 249 7.74 -11.02 10.68
N LEU A 250 6.97 -11.22 11.76
CA LEU A 250 6.61 -10.15 12.69
C LEU A 250 7.85 -9.53 13.35
N THR A 251 8.77 -10.36 13.83
CA THR A 251 9.99 -9.90 14.50
C THR A 251 10.89 -9.09 13.55
N ASP A 252 11.06 -9.56 12.30
CA ASP A 252 11.82 -8.86 11.27
C ASP A 252 11.17 -7.51 10.90
N ALA A 253 9.84 -7.45 10.81
CA ALA A 253 9.12 -6.21 10.56
C ALA A 253 9.25 -5.22 11.73
N GLU A 254 9.19 -5.68 12.99
CA GLU A 254 9.41 -4.86 14.18
C GLU A 254 10.85 -4.31 14.24
N LEU A 255 11.85 -5.14 13.92
CA LEU A 255 13.27 -4.76 13.85
C LEU A 255 13.53 -3.64 12.83
N LEU A 256 12.88 -3.70 11.67
CA LEU A 256 13.05 -2.70 10.60
C LEU A 256 12.28 -1.40 10.86
N ALA A 257 11.14 -1.48 11.55
CA ALA A 257 10.27 -0.33 11.76
C ALA A 257 10.81 0.66 12.82
N GLY A 258 11.48 0.15 13.85
CA GLY A 258 11.99 0.97 14.94
C GLY A 258 12.59 0.16 16.10
N PRO A 259 12.63 0.72 17.32
CA PRO A 259 13.15 0.00 18.47
C PRO A 259 12.24 -1.18 18.81
N LEU A 260 12.73 -2.40 18.57
CA LEU A 260 12.06 -3.65 18.94
C LEU A 260 11.68 -3.66 20.44
N ASP A 261 10.54 -4.24 20.83
CA ASP A 261 10.32 -4.61 22.22
C ASP A 261 11.01 -5.96 22.49
N CYS A 262 12.14 -5.93 23.19
CA CYS A 262 12.92 -7.14 23.43
C CYS A 262 12.27 -8.11 24.42
N ALA A 263 11.40 -7.63 25.31
CA ALA A 263 10.68 -8.53 26.20
C ALA A 263 9.67 -9.36 25.38
N ALA A 264 8.83 -8.68 24.59
CA ALA A 264 7.86 -9.34 23.72
C ALA A 264 8.54 -10.26 22.68
N ALA A 265 9.63 -9.80 22.06
CA ALA A 265 10.34 -10.59 21.05
C ALA A 265 11.01 -11.85 21.64
N THR A 266 11.57 -11.77 22.86
CA THR A 266 12.17 -12.94 23.52
C THR A 266 11.10 -13.91 24.01
N GLU A 267 9.95 -13.44 24.48
CA GLU A 267 8.81 -14.30 24.81
C GLU A 267 8.31 -15.07 23.57
N ARG A 268 8.19 -14.39 22.42
CA ARG A 268 7.83 -15.00 21.14
C ARG A 268 8.86 -16.05 20.68
N ALA A 269 10.13 -15.87 21.02
CA ALA A 269 11.22 -16.76 20.63
C ALA A 269 11.23 -18.11 21.38
N LYS A 270 10.67 -18.19 22.60
CA LYS A 270 10.77 -19.37 23.49
C LYS A 270 10.44 -20.73 22.84
N PRO A 271 9.44 -20.86 21.96
CA PRO A 271 9.12 -22.15 21.33
C PRO A 271 10.16 -22.61 20.29
N PHE A 272 11.07 -21.73 19.86
CA PHE A 272 11.96 -21.94 18.73
C PHE A 272 13.43 -21.91 19.15
N SER A 273 14.24 -22.84 18.65
CA SER A 273 15.65 -23.01 19.07
C SER A 273 16.68 -22.75 17.95
N GLY A 274 16.26 -22.13 16.84
CA GLY A 274 17.10 -21.89 15.66
C GLY A 274 18.13 -20.75 15.83
N PRO A 275 19.16 -20.69 14.95
CA PRO A 275 20.23 -19.68 15.01
C PRO A 275 19.71 -18.24 14.89
N TYR A 276 18.56 -18.04 14.23
CA TYR A 276 17.90 -16.73 14.16
C TYR A 276 17.52 -16.22 15.56
N TRP A 277 16.86 -17.05 16.36
CA TRP A 277 16.37 -16.69 17.70
C TRP A 277 17.52 -16.51 18.69
N GLN A 278 18.57 -17.32 18.60
CA GLN A 278 19.78 -17.14 19.40
C GLN A 278 20.46 -15.78 19.13
N ARG A 279 20.50 -15.33 17.87
CA ARG A 279 21.01 -14.00 17.51
C ARG A 279 20.10 -12.88 18.02
N LEU A 280 18.79 -13.07 17.96
CA LEU A 280 17.81 -12.13 18.50
C LEU A 280 17.99 -11.94 20.02
N GLU A 281 18.15 -13.04 20.76
CA GLU A 281 18.42 -13.01 22.19
C GLU A 281 19.73 -12.28 22.51
N LEU A 282 20.80 -12.55 21.76
CA LEU A 282 22.07 -11.83 21.89
C LEU A 282 21.88 -10.32 21.65
N PHE A 283 21.22 -9.94 20.55
CA PHE A 283 20.91 -8.53 20.26
C PHE A 283 20.15 -7.87 21.42
N CYS A 284 19.13 -8.55 21.94
CA CYS A 284 18.32 -8.03 23.03
C CYS A 284 19.10 -7.85 24.33
N ARG A 285 19.99 -8.78 24.67
CA ARG A 285 20.87 -8.69 25.84
C ARG A 285 21.87 -7.54 25.72
N LEU A 286 22.52 -7.41 24.56
CA LEU A 286 23.49 -6.34 24.28
C LEU A 286 22.82 -4.95 24.34
N ARG A 287 21.60 -4.85 23.82
CA ARG A 287 20.83 -3.59 23.88
C ARG A 287 20.42 -3.23 25.30
N ALA A 288 20.04 -4.21 26.14
CA ALA A 288 19.75 -3.98 27.55
C ALA A 288 20.99 -3.51 28.32
N GLY A 289 22.16 -4.12 28.08
CA GLY A 289 23.43 -3.71 28.68
C GLY A 289 23.82 -2.26 28.35
N ARG A 290 23.48 -1.79 27.14
CA ARG A 290 23.69 -0.40 26.71
C ARG A 290 22.74 0.60 27.38
N ILE A 291 21.47 0.23 27.55
CA ILE A 291 20.44 1.09 28.17
C ILE A 291 20.64 1.16 29.69
N GLY A 292 21.17 0.10 30.31
CA GLY A 292 21.39 -0.01 31.76
C GLY A 292 22.55 0.83 32.33
N GLY A 293 23.26 1.61 31.52
CA GLY A 293 24.26 2.57 32.01
C GLY A 293 25.36 1.96 32.87
N GLY A 294 25.74 0.70 32.64
CA GLY A 294 26.94 0.14 33.24
C GLY A 294 28.14 0.97 32.78
N MET A 295 28.87 1.54 33.74
CA MET A 295 30.21 2.09 33.47
C MET A 295 30.99 1.08 32.62
N PRO A 296 31.78 1.52 31.62
CA PRO A 296 32.68 0.61 30.93
C PRO A 296 33.64 0.07 32.00
N THR A 297 33.37 -1.16 32.48
CA THR A 297 34.41 -1.95 33.11
C THR A 297 35.53 -2.05 32.08
N GLU A 298 36.75 -1.84 32.56
CA GLU A 298 38.00 -1.71 31.82
C GLU A 298 37.96 -2.33 30.42
N ALA A 299 38.34 -1.53 29.42
CA ALA A 299 38.30 -1.84 27.99
C ALA A 299 38.58 -3.33 27.70
N GLY A 300 37.51 -4.10 27.39
CA GLY A 300 37.61 -5.47 26.90
C GLY A 300 36.80 -6.53 27.64
N ALA A 301 36.15 -6.25 28.77
CA ALA A 301 35.28 -7.23 29.42
C ALA A 301 33.85 -7.10 28.91
N ALA A 302 33.50 -7.86 27.87
CA ALA A 302 32.10 -8.18 27.59
C ALA A 302 31.49 -8.85 28.84
N PRO A 303 30.16 -8.76 29.06
CA PRO A 303 29.51 -9.49 30.15
C PRO A 303 29.92 -10.98 30.09
N VAL A 304 30.37 -11.53 31.22
CA VAL A 304 30.76 -12.94 31.35
C VAL A 304 29.59 -13.82 30.88
N GLY A 305 29.71 -14.41 29.69
CA GLY A 305 28.66 -15.21 29.04
C GLY A 305 28.39 -14.86 27.58
N ASP A 306 28.72 -13.65 27.13
CA ASP A 306 28.54 -13.25 25.72
C ASP A 306 29.63 -13.84 24.81
N ASP A 307 30.87 -13.98 25.30
CA ASP A 307 31.98 -14.57 24.52
C ASP A 307 31.67 -15.99 24.04
N LEU A 308 31.09 -16.82 24.91
CA LEU A 308 30.63 -18.17 24.56
C LEU A 308 29.50 -18.13 23.53
N ALA A 309 28.54 -17.20 23.67
CA ALA A 309 27.47 -17.03 22.69
C ALA A 309 28.01 -16.61 21.32
N PHE A 310 29.01 -15.71 21.29
CA PHE A 310 29.70 -15.33 20.06
C PHE A 310 30.45 -16.51 19.43
N GLU A 311 31.19 -17.29 20.20
CA GLU A 311 31.89 -18.51 19.71
C GLU A 311 30.89 -19.52 19.13
N MET A 312 29.83 -19.84 19.87
CA MET A 312 28.79 -20.75 19.41
C MET A 312 28.10 -20.28 18.12
N LEU A 313 27.84 -18.98 17.97
CA LEU A 313 27.20 -18.44 16.77
C LEU A 313 28.14 -18.36 15.56
N ARG A 314 29.47 -18.24 15.76
CA ARG A 314 30.45 -18.27 14.68
C ARG A 314 30.63 -19.67 14.09
N GLU A 315 30.59 -20.69 14.94
CA GLU A 315 30.74 -22.10 14.52
C GLU A 315 29.45 -22.69 13.90
N GLN A 316 28.31 -22.02 14.03
CA GLN A 316 27.04 -22.48 13.48
C GLN A 316 26.94 -22.25 11.96
N PRO A 317 26.50 -23.26 11.18
CA PRO A 317 26.20 -23.08 9.76
C PRO A 317 25.04 -22.09 9.58
N GLY A 318 25.18 -21.16 8.63
CA GLY A 318 24.20 -20.07 8.45
C GLY A 318 24.37 -18.90 9.44
N GLY A 319 25.58 -18.72 9.96
CA GLY A 319 25.97 -17.50 10.68
C GLY A 319 25.80 -16.23 9.84
N ASP A 320 25.50 -15.11 10.52
CA ASP A 320 25.46 -13.78 9.92
C ASP A 320 26.72 -13.02 10.39
N PRO A 321 27.82 -13.06 9.60
CA PRO A 321 29.10 -12.49 10.03
C PRO A 321 29.05 -10.97 10.14
N ASP A 322 28.15 -10.31 9.40
CA ASP A 322 27.96 -8.88 9.50
C ASP A 322 27.20 -8.54 10.79
N PHE A 323 26.18 -9.32 11.17
CA PHE A 323 25.55 -9.20 12.48
C PHE A 323 26.57 -9.34 13.61
N LEU A 324 27.37 -10.41 13.62
CA LEU A 324 28.31 -10.68 14.70
C LEU A 324 29.35 -9.57 14.86
N ARG A 325 29.87 -9.02 13.75
CA ARG A 325 30.79 -7.87 13.77
C ARG A 325 30.15 -6.63 14.40
N VAL A 326 28.87 -6.40 14.13
CA VAL A 326 28.13 -5.26 14.71
C VAL A 326 27.80 -5.52 16.17
N ALA A 327 27.45 -6.76 16.53
CA ALA A 327 27.17 -7.17 17.90
C ALA A 327 28.43 -7.07 18.79
N GLU A 328 29.62 -7.41 18.30
CA GLU A 328 30.89 -7.17 19.00
C GLU A 328 31.09 -5.68 19.34
N ALA A 329 30.76 -4.78 18.39
CA ALA A 329 30.81 -3.35 18.65
C ALA A 329 29.71 -2.88 19.63
N MET A 330 28.55 -3.55 19.64
CA MET A 330 27.52 -3.31 20.66
C MET A 330 27.99 -3.73 22.06
N ALA A 331 28.81 -4.77 22.17
CA ALA A 331 29.41 -5.28 23.40
C ALA A 331 30.57 -4.42 23.93
N GLY A 332 30.90 -3.29 23.30
CA GLY A 332 32.01 -2.42 23.70
C GLY A 332 33.29 -2.61 22.88
N GLY A 333 33.25 -3.45 21.85
CA GLY A 333 34.32 -3.58 20.86
C GLY A 333 34.49 -2.33 19.97
N PRO A 334 35.48 -2.35 19.05
CA PRO A 334 35.72 -1.24 18.14
C PRO A 334 34.54 -1.02 17.18
N ALA A 335 34.32 0.23 16.76
CA ALA A 335 33.28 0.57 15.82
C ALA A 335 33.37 -0.26 14.52
N PRO A 336 32.24 -0.77 13.99
CA PRO A 336 32.27 -1.71 12.87
C PRO A 336 32.70 -0.98 11.60
N ARG A 337 33.74 -1.49 10.92
CA ARG A 337 34.18 -0.98 9.62
C ARG A 337 33.59 -1.83 8.50
N LEU A 338 32.41 -1.43 8.03
CA LEU A 338 31.68 -2.14 6.97
C LEU A 338 32.03 -1.54 5.61
N ARG A 339 32.69 -2.34 4.77
CA ARG A 339 33.06 -1.94 3.40
C ARG A 339 31.94 -2.18 2.39
N SER A 340 31.09 -3.16 2.66
CA SER A 340 30.00 -3.57 1.78
C SER A 340 28.89 -4.22 2.63
N LEU A 341 27.64 -4.00 2.24
CA LEU A 341 26.44 -4.57 2.85
C LEU A 341 25.40 -4.82 1.74
N LYS A 342 25.60 -5.88 0.96
CA LYS A 342 24.73 -6.19 -0.19
C LYS A 342 23.35 -6.72 0.20
N ASP A 343 23.28 -7.52 1.26
CA ASP A 343 22.03 -8.15 1.74
C ASP A 343 22.03 -8.29 3.27
N PRO A 344 22.10 -7.18 4.03
CA PRO A 344 22.09 -7.24 5.48
C PRO A 344 20.74 -7.75 5.99
N SER A 345 20.77 -8.63 6.99
CA SER A 345 19.55 -9.09 7.66
C SER A 345 18.86 -7.94 8.41
N PRO A 346 17.53 -8.05 8.67
CA PRO A 346 16.81 -7.11 9.52
C PRO A 346 17.47 -6.87 10.88
N LEU A 347 18.00 -7.94 11.48
CA LEU A 347 18.72 -7.88 12.74
C LEU A 347 20.03 -7.09 12.63
N THR A 348 20.80 -7.28 11.56
CA THR A 348 22.02 -6.49 11.28
C THR A 348 21.69 -5.01 11.10
N LEU A 349 20.63 -4.67 10.36
CA LEU A 349 20.20 -3.29 10.17
C LEU A 349 19.74 -2.65 11.50
N ALA A 350 18.99 -3.38 12.32
CA ALA A 350 18.56 -2.92 13.63
C ALA A 350 19.75 -2.70 14.60
N ALA A 351 20.74 -3.58 14.57
CA ALA A 351 21.98 -3.44 15.33
C ALA A 351 22.79 -2.21 14.90
N LEU A 352 22.92 -1.97 13.58
CA LEU A 352 23.58 -0.78 13.04
C LEU A 352 22.85 0.50 13.40
N TRP A 353 21.52 0.48 13.35
CA TRP A 353 20.68 1.57 13.79
C TRP A 353 20.84 1.85 15.30
N ALA A 354 20.88 0.82 16.15
CA ALA A 354 21.11 0.98 17.58
C ALA A 354 22.48 1.61 17.91
N LEU A 355 23.49 1.37 17.06
CA LEU A 355 24.81 2.00 17.16
C LEU A 355 24.89 3.39 16.52
N GLN A 356 23.89 3.79 15.69
CA GLN A 356 24.01 4.89 14.73
C GLN A 356 25.29 4.78 13.88
N ALA A 357 25.63 3.56 13.48
CA ALA A 357 26.82 3.28 12.69
C ALA A 357 26.62 3.71 11.22
N GLY A 358 27.71 4.13 10.58
CA GLY A 358 27.72 4.47 9.16
C GLY A 358 27.40 3.27 8.28
N LEU A 359 26.65 3.52 7.20
CA LEU A 359 26.29 2.53 6.20
C LEU A 359 27.05 2.82 4.89
N PRO A 360 27.66 1.81 4.25
CA PRO A 360 28.23 1.97 2.93
C PRO A 360 27.11 2.21 1.89
N PRO A 361 27.37 2.96 0.80
CA PRO A 361 26.33 3.35 -0.16
C PRO A 361 25.79 2.18 -1.01
N ASP A 362 26.46 1.03 -1.01
CA ASP A 362 26.01 -0.17 -1.73
C ASP A 362 24.72 -0.77 -1.14
N VAL A 363 24.29 -0.36 0.05
CA VAL A 363 22.96 -0.66 0.62
C VAL A 363 21.81 -0.16 -0.27
N LEU A 364 22.06 0.80 -1.17
CA LEU A 364 21.06 1.24 -2.15
C LEU A 364 20.76 0.17 -3.21
N SER A 365 21.56 -0.90 -3.31
CA SER A 365 21.25 -2.04 -4.19
C SER A 365 20.09 -2.91 -3.68
N LEU A 366 19.66 -2.71 -2.43
CA LEU A 366 18.53 -3.43 -1.86
C LEU A 366 17.24 -3.19 -2.64
N THR A 367 16.48 -4.25 -2.83
CA THR A 367 15.15 -4.23 -3.47
C THR A 367 14.01 -4.18 -2.46
N ASP A 368 14.24 -4.68 -1.25
CA ASP A 368 13.27 -4.71 -0.14
C ASP A 368 13.04 -3.29 0.42
N PRO A 369 11.82 -2.72 0.26
CA PRO A 369 11.53 -1.38 0.73
C PRO A 369 11.51 -1.24 2.26
N ALA A 370 11.22 -2.32 3.00
CA ALA A 370 11.26 -2.30 4.48
C ALA A 370 12.70 -2.09 4.97
N ARG A 371 13.67 -2.75 4.32
CA ARG A 371 15.09 -2.53 4.62
C ARG A 371 15.56 -1.15 4.20
N LEU A 372 15.10 -0.63 3.06
CA LEU A 372 15.39 0.76 2.67
C LEU A 372 14.79 1.77 3.66
N ALA A 373 13.62 1.50 4.23
CA ALA A 373 13.04 2.33 5.29
C ALA A 373 13.93 2.33 6.55
N ALA A 374 14.48 1.18 6.95
CA ALA A 374 15.43 1.09 8.05
C ALA A 374 16.73 1.88 7.75
N VAL A 375 17.27 1.78 6.53
CA VAL A 375 18.44 2.56 6.08
C VAL A 375 18.17 4.07 6.16
N ALA A 376 17.02 4.52 5.67
CA ALA A 376 16.62 5.94 5.71
C ALA A 376 16.56 6.51 7.14
N SER A 377 16.27 5.64 8.10
CA SER A 377 16.01 5.96 9.51
C SER A 377 17.26 5.94 10.39
N ASN A 378 18.38 5.46 9.85
CA ASN A 378 19.67 5.50 10.53
C ASN A 378 20.34 6.86 10.29
N ASN A 379 20.46 7.70 11.33
CA ASN A 379 21.10 9.02 11.20
C ASN A 379 22.63 8.91 11.06
N GLY A 380 23.23 7.75 11.36
CA GLY A 380 24.63 7.47 11.08
C GLY A 380 24.96 7.30 9.60
N ALA A 381 23.95 7.03 8.76
CA ALA A 381 24.14 6.88 7.32
C ALA A 381 24.34 8.22 6.60
N ASP A 382 25.08 8.20 5.50
CA ASP A 382 25.31 9.40 4.68
C ASP A 382 23.97 10.03 4.22
N PRO A 383 23.77 11.35 4.34
CA PRO A 383 22.51 11.99 4.01
C PRO A 383 22.04 11.79 2.55
N ALA A 384 22.95 11.64 1.58
CA ALA A 384 22.56 11.36 0.18
C ALA A 384 22.06 9.93 0.00
N THR A 385 22.63 8.99 0.76
CA THR A 385 22.13 7.60 0.84
C THR A 385 20.74 7.57 1.48
N ARG A 386 20.56 8.30 2.59
CA ARG A 386 19.29 8.35 3.32
C ARG A 386 18.14 8.89 2.49
N VAL A 387 18.32 10.00 1.77
CA VAL A 387 17.24 10.59 0.96
C VAL A 387 16.78 9.65 -0.16
N THR A 388 17.72 8.94 -0.79
CA THR A 388 17.43 7.98 -1.86
C THR A 388 16.68 6.76 -1.33
N ALA A 389 17.12 6.21 -0.19
CA ALA A 389 16.44 5.10 0.47
C ALA A 389 15.04 5.52 0.97
N ALA A 390 14.93 6.73 1.52
CA ALA A 390 13.67 7.26 2.06
C ALA A 390 12.59 7.37 1.00
N GLU A 391 12.90 7.96 -0.16
CA GLU A 391 11.93 8.12 -1.23
C GLU A 391 11.49 6.78 -1.81
N ARG A 392 12.42 5.84 -2.03
CA ARG A 392 12.08 4.50 -2.53
C ARG A 392 11.19 3.73 -1.56
N ALA A 393 11.48 3.79 -0.27
CA ALA A 393 10.64 3.21 0.77
C ALA A 393 9.27 3.91 0.85
N ALA A 394 9.24 5.23 0.72
CA ALA A 394 8.02 6.02 0.76
C ALA A 394 7.10 5.75 -0.44
N VAL A 395 7.64 5.61 -1.65
CA VAL A 395 6.88 5.23 -2.86
C VAL A 395 6.22 3.86 -2.70
N ALA A 396 6.88 2.92 -2.02
CA ALA A 396 6.32 1.61 -1.69
C ALA A 396 5.46 1.60 -0.40
N LEU A 397 5.23 2.77 0.20
CA LEU A 397 4.45 2.95 1.44
C LEU A 397 5.00 2.21 2.67
N PHE A 398 6.33 2.12 2.79
CA PHE A 398 7.05 1.63 3.98
C PHE A 398 7.63 2.79 4.83
N LEU A 399 7.45 4.03 4.37
CA LEU A 399 7.87 5.24 5.07
C LEU A 399 6.80 6.32 4.91
N ASP A 400 6.38 6.95 6.01
CA ASP A 400 5.37 8.01 5.99
C ASP A 400 5.93 9.37 5.49
N SER A 401 5.02 10.31 5.21
CA SER A 401 5.36 11.63 4.67
C SER A 401 6.19 12.47 5.63
N ARG A 402 6.00 12.29 6.94
CA ARG A 402 6.75 13.01 7.97
C ARG A 402 8.22 12.60 7.96
N ARG A 403 8.50 11.30 8.00
CA ARG A 403 9.86 10.76 7.95
C ARG A 403 10.53 11.05 6.59
N LEU A 404 9.76 11.04 5.50
CA LEU A 404 10.25 11.49 4.20
C LEU A 404 10.66 12.98 4.23
N ALA A 405 9.82 13.85 4.78
CA ALA A 405 10.12 15.28 4.91
C ALA A 405 11.33 15.55 5.82
N GLU A 406 11.54 14.73 6.87
CA GLU A 406 12.76 14.72 7.68
C GLU A 406 14.00 14.36 6.85
N ALA A 407 13.93 13.32 6.02
CA ALA A 407 15.02 12.94 5.12
C ALA A 407 15.31 13.99 4.05
N TYR A 408 14.26 14.61 3.46
CA TYR A 408 14.41 15.70 2.50
C TYR A 408 15.11 16.91 3.11
N ARG A 409 14.77 17.30 4.34
CA ARG A 409 15.46 18.40 5.03
C ARG A 409 16.94 18.13 5.30
N ALA A 410 17.32 16.87 5.46
CA ALA A 410 18.71 16.46 5.68
C ALA A 410 19.52 16.33 4.39
N ALA A 411 18.89 16.40 3.21
CA ALA A 411 19.58 16.16 1.94
C ALA A 411 20.67 17.23 1.65
N PRO A 412 21.83 16.85 1.11
CA PRO A 412 22.94 17.77 0.91
C PRO A 412 22.72 18.69 -0.30
N ALA A 413 22.60 19.99 -0.04
CA ALA A 413 22.63 21.06 -1.03
C ALA A 413 24.06 21.56 -1.26
N LYS A 414 24.47 21.79 -2.52
CA LYS A 414 25.80 22.34 -2.84
C LYS A 414 25.68 23.76 -3.41
N GLY A 415 26.47 24.69 -2.88
CA GLY A 415 26.64 26.03 -3.46
C GLY A 415 25.33 26.77 -3.74
N ASP A 416 25.17 27.25 -4.97
CA ASP A 416 24.00 28.00 -5.44
C ASP A 416 22.91 27.12 -6.10
N GLU A 417 22.95 25.79 -5.92
CA GLU A 417 21.98 24.85 -6.53
C GLU A 417 20.52 25.20 -6.19
N LEU A 418 20.23 25.68 -4.97
CA LEU A 418 18.89 26.08 -4.54
C LEU A 418 18.32 27.27 -5.33
N LEU A 419 19.19 28.05 -5.99
CA LEU A 419 18.79 29.17 -6.84
C LEU A 419 18.49 28.71 -8.28
N ARG A 420 19.12 27.63 -8.76
CA ARG A 420 19.03 27.12 -10.15
C ARG A 420 18.27 25.79 -10.27
N LEU A 421 17.23 25.62 -9.46
CA LEU A 421 16.51 24.34 -9.35
C LEU A 421 15.78 23.91 -10.61
N LYS A 422 15.29 24.85 -11.43
CA LYS A 422 14.60 24.52 -12.68
C LYS A 422 15.53 23.76 -13.65
N ASP A 423 16.77 24.23 -13.80
CA ASP A 423 17.77 23.57 -14.64
C ASP A 423 18.22 22.23 -14.05
N ALA A 424 18.29 22.13 -12.72
CA ALA A 424 18.61 20.89 -12.03
C ALA A 424 17.51 19.83 -12.26
N ALA A 425 16.24 20.21 -12.08
CA ALA A 425 15.07 19.36 -12.29
C ALA A 425 14.89 18.92 -13.74
N ALA A 426 15.30 19.74 -14.71
CA ALA A 426 15.31 19.35 -16.12
C ALA A 426 16.35 18.27 -16.45
N ARG A 427 17.45 18.19 -15.68
CA ARG A 427 18.53 17.20 -15.88
C ARG A 427 18.40 15.96 -15.00
N ASP A 428 17.83 16.12 -13.81
CA ASP A 428 17.81 15.10 -12.77
C ASP A 428 16.48 15.14 -12.01
N ARG A 429 15.70 14.05 -12.13
CA ARG A 429 14.40 13.84 -11.44
C ARG A 429 14.52 12.87 -10.26
N THR A 430 15.71 12.74 -9.67
CA THR A 430 15.94 11.89 -8.50
C THR A 430 15.35 12.47 -7.21
N ALA A 431 15.33 11.64 -6.17
CA ALA A 431 14.94 12.02 -4.81
C ALA A 431 15.69 13.24 -4.28
N ARG A 432 16.96 13.39 -4.68
CA ARG A 432 17.77 14.55 -4.30
C ARG A 432 17.15 15.85 -4.83
N THR A 433 16.76 15.89 -6.10
CA THR A 433 16.20 17.12 -6.67
C THR A 433 14.88 17.50 -6.01
N ARG A 434 13.99 16.53 -5.76
CA ARG A 434 12.73 16.76 -5.03
C ARG A 434 12.98 17.30 -3.62
N ALA A 435 13.96 16.74 -2.91
CA ALA A 435 14.38 17.23 -1.60
C ALA A 435 14.90 18.67 -1.65
N LEU A 436 15.71 19.03 -2.66
CA LEU A 436 16.20 20.39 -2.82
C LEU A 436 15.07 21.39 -3.14
N VAL A 437 14.08 21.00 -3.93
CA VAL A 437 12.87 21.81 -4.17
C VAL A 437 12.10 22.04 -2.87
N GLN A 438 11.93 20.99 -2.04
CA GLN A 438 11.31 21.11 -0.74
C GLN A 438 12.08 22.05 0.21
N GLN A 439 13.40 21.94 0.26
CA GLN A 439 14.24 22.84 1.07
C GLN A 439 14.13 24.30 0.60
N ALA A 440 14.16 24.54 -0.72
CA ALA A 440 13.99 25.88 -1.26
C ALA A 440 12.59 26.46 -0.96
N MET A 441 11.55 25.62 -0.97
CA MET A 441 10.19 26.03 -0.61
C MET A 441 10.08 26.44 0.87
N LEU A 442 10.79 25.74 1.76
CA LEU A 442 10.87 26.12 3.17
C LEU A 442 11.61 27.44 3.39
N ALA A 443 12.64 27.73 2.59
CA ALA A 443 13.42 28.97 2.69
C ALA A 443 12.79 30.18 1.97
N ALA A 444 11.85 29.96 1.05
CA ALA A 444 11.28 31.01 0.21
C ALA A 444 10.27 31.89 0.97
N MET A 445 10.56 33.19 1.10
CA MET A 445 9.67 34.17 1.75
C MET A 445 8.69 34.85 0.77
N GLY A 446 9.03 34.93 -0.53
CA GLY A 446 8.22 35.64 -1.53
C GLY A 446 7.17 34.76 -2.20
N GLY A 447 5.93 35.25 -2.30
CA GLY A 447 4.79 34.50 -2.87
C GLY A 447 5.05 33.97 -4.29
N GLY A 448 5.58 34.80 -5.19
CA GLY A 448 5.87 34.37 -6.58
C GLY A 448 6.89 33.23 -6.67
N ARG A 449 7.96 33.27 -5.86
CA ARG A 449 8.95 32.17 -5.81
C ARG A 449 8.35 30.89 -5.23
N ARG A 450 7.45 30.99 -4.24
CA ARG A 450 6.76 29.82 -3.67
C ARG A 450 5.83 29.17 -4.70
N VAL A 451 5.12 29.97 -5.51
CA VAL A 451 4.29 29.48 -6.63
C VAL A 451 5.16 28.76 -7.68
N GLU A 452 6.30 29.32 -8.07
CA GLU A 452 7.25 28.69 -9.00
C GLU A 452 7.76 27.34 -8.47
N LEU A 453 8.18 27.29 -7.20
CA LEU A 453 8.69 26.07 -6.57
C LEU A 453 7.62 25.00 -6.40
N ALA A 454 6.38 25.38 -6.08
CA ALA A 454 5.26 24.44 -6.02
C ALA A 454 4.91 23.88 -7.40
N GLY A 455 4.95 24.70 -8.45
CA GLY A 455 4.81 24.23 -9.84
C GLY A 455 5.89 23.20 -10.19
N LEU A 456 7.15 23.48 -9.86
CA LEU A 456 8.25 22.56 -10.09
C LEU A 456 8.10 21.25 -9.30
N ALA A 457 7.62 21.32 -8.05
CA ALA A 457 7.36 20.15 -7.22
C ALA A 457 6.26 19.25 -7.83
N LEU A 458 5.19 19.86 -8.35
CA LEU A 458 4.11 19.15 -9.07
C LEU A 458 4.61 18.50 -10.35
N GLU A 459 5.41 19.22 -11.16
CA GLU A 459 6.01 18.69 -12.40
C GLU A 459 6.93 17.49 -12.16
N LEU A 460 7.52 17.38 -10.96
CA LEU A 460 8.39 16.27 -10.62
C LEU A 460 7.58 15.01 -10.28
N LEU A 461 6.34 15.10 -9.80
CA LEU A 461 5.56 13.93 -9.38
C LEU A 461 5.23 12.99 -10.55
N ASP A 462 5.54 11.70 -10.35
CA ASP A 462 5.09 10.63 -11.23
C ASP A 462 3.73 10.10 -10.74
N PRO A 463 2.88 9.50 -11.60
CA PRO A 463 1.53 9.08 -11.20
C PRO A 463 1.44 8.21 -9.93
N PRO A 464 2.33 7.22 -9.69
CA PRO A 464 2.30 6.42 -8.46
C PRO A 464 2.60 7.23 -7.18
N MET A 465 3.20 8.42 -7.31
CA MET A 465 3.56 9.26 -6.16
C MET A 465 2.38 10.12 -5.67
N LEU A 466 1.33 10.31 -6.48
CA LEU A 466 0.26 11.27 -6.22
C LEU A 466 -0.51 10.98 -4.93
N ALA A 467 -0.93 9.74 -4.73
CA ALA A 467 -1.69 9.33 -3.55
C ALA A 467 -0.80 9.02 -2.33
N GLY A 468 0.51 8.88 -2.53
CA GLY A 468 1.44 8.43 -1.51
C GLY A 468 2.13 9.55 -0.70
N PRO A 469 3.09 9.17 0.16
CA PRO A 469 3.85 10.09 1.00
C PRO A 469 4.57 11.21 0.25
N VAL A 470 5.10 10.93 -0.96
CA VAL A 470 5.78 11.94 -1.78
C VAL A 470 4.79 13.03 -2.22
N GLY A 471 3.61 12.63 -2.70
CA GLY A 471 2.51 13.55 -3.02
C GLY A 471 2.05 14.34 -1.81
N ALA A 472 1.94 13.70 -0.64
CA ALA A 472 1.58 14.38 0.60
C ALA A 472 2.58 15.49 0.98
N VAL A 473 3.89 15.26 0.83
CA VAL A 473 4.92 16.29 1.06
C VAL A 473 4.74 17.49 0.11
N VAL A 474 4.37 17.25 -1.16
CA VAL A 474 4.08 18.34 -2.11
C VAL A 474 2.76 19.05 -1.77
N ALA A 475 1.74 18.32 -1.31
CA ALA A 475 0.48 18.91 -0.88
C ALA A 475 0.66 19.81 0.35
N ASP A 476 1.55 19.47 1.27
CA ASP A 476 1.92 20.33 2.40
C ASP A 476 2.56 21.65 1.93
N MET A 477 3.27 21.64 0.79
CA MET A 477 3.75 22.89 0.16
C MET A 477 2.58 23.73 -0.37
N LEU A 478 1.59 23.11 -1.00
CA LEU A 478 0.41 23.79 -1.53
C LEU A 478 -0.43 24.44 -0.43
N ASP A 479 -0.45 23.88 0.78
CA ASP A 479 -1.18 24.46 1.92
C ASP A 479 -0.64 25.82 2.37
N THR A 480 0.60 26.11 2.02
CA THR A 480 1.21 27.42 2.29
C THR A 480 0.89 28.46 1.22
N LEU A 481 0.16 28.08 0.16
CA LEU A 481 -0.20 28.94 -0.96
C LEU A 481 -1.69 29.26 -0.95
N SER A 482 -2.03 30.46 -1.40
CA SER A 482 -3.41 30.83 -1.69
C SER A 482 -3.72 30.62 -3.17
N PRO A 483 -4.87 30.03 -3.54
CA PRO A 483 -5.28 29.84 -4.93
C PRO A 483 -5.75 31.17 -5.54
N THR A 484 -4.79 32.03 -5.88
CA THR A 484 -4.99 33.33 -6.54
C THR A 484 -4.70 33.23 -8.04
N PRO A 485 -5.08 34.24 -8.85
CA PRO A 485 -4.79 34.24 -10.29
C PRO A 485 -3.30 34.07 -10.64
N ASP A 486 -2.39 34.52 -9.77
CA ASP A 486 -0.94 34.34 -9.96
C ASP A 486 -0.50 32.87 -9.96
N ALA A 487 -1.29 31.99 -9.32
CA ALA A 487 -1.09 30.55 -9.28
C ALA A 487 -1.99 29.79 -10.27
N ALA A 488 -2.69 30.47 -11.19
CA ALA A 488 -3.65 29.83 -12.10
C ALA A 488 -3.00 28.75 -12.98
N ALA A 489 -1.72 28.90 -13.34
CA ALA A 489 -0.99 27.94 -14.17
C ALA A 489 -0.79 26.57 -13.50
N LEU A 490 -0.65 26.51 -12.17
CA LEU A 490 -0.46 25.24 -11.43
C LEU A 490 -1.78 24.65 -10.91
N ALA A 491 -2.89 25.38 -11.05
CA ALA A 491 -4.18 25.01 -10.49
C ALA A 491 -4.69 23.62 -10.93
N PRO A 492 -4.54 23.19 -12.20
CA PRO A 492 -4.99 21.86 -12.60
C PRO A 492 -4.20 20.73 -11.92
N ALA A 493 -2.87 20.82 -11.93
CA ALA A 493 -1.99 19.84 -11.27
C ALA A 493 -2.17 19.83 -9.74
N ALA A 494 -2.38 21.00 -9.12
CA ALA A 494 -2.68 21.10 -7.69
C ALA A 494 -4.03 20.46 -7.33
N ALA A 495 -5.08 20.71 -8.12
CA ALA A 495 -6.38 20.08 -7.93
C ALA A 495 -6.29 18.56 -8.04
N ARG A 496 -5.58 18.06 -9.05
CA ARG A 496 -5.31 16.63 -9.25
C ARG A 496 -4.66 15.98 -8.02
N LEU A 497 -3.59 16.58 -7.52
CA LEU A 497 -2.87 16.08 -6.34
C LEU A 497 -3.76 16.09 -5.09
N CYS A 498 -4.47 17.19 -4.82
CA CYS A 498 -5.35 17.28 -3.66
C CYS A 498 -6.46 16.23 -3.70
N PHE A 499 -7.08 16.00 -4.86
CA PHE A 499 -8.11 14.95 -4.99
C PHE A 499 -7.55 13.54 -4.86
N ALA A 500 -6.33 13.28 -5.36
CA ALA A 500 -5.66 11.99 -5.19
C ALA A 500 -5.43 11.65 -3.70
N LEU A 501 -5.15 12.66 -2.88
CA LEU A 501 -4.92 12.54 -1.43
C LEU A 501 -6.21 12.65 -0.59
N ASP A 502 -7.39 12.59 -1.20
CA ASP A 502 -8.69 12.77 -0.54
C ASP A 502 -8.88 14.12 0.19
N ARG A 503 -8.19 15.18 -0.29
CA ARG A 503 -8.28 16.54 0.25
C ARG A 503 -9.31 17.37 -0.51
N ALA A 504 -10.56 16.94 -0.43
CA ALA A 504 -11.68 17.48 -1.20
C ALA A 504 -11.79 19.01 -1.14
N ASP A 505 -11.74 19.61 0.05
CA ASP A 505 -11.93 21.05 0.23
C ASP A 505 -10.80 21.88 -0.42
N THR A 506 -9.55 21.48 -0.22
CA THR A 506 -8.39 22.15 -0.82
C THR A 506 -8.38 21.93 -2.33
N GLY A 507 -8.67 20.71 -2.78
CA GLY A 507 -8.76 20.37 -4.19
C GLY A 507 -9.84 21.16 -4.92
N LYS A 508 -11.01 21.36 -4.29
CA LYS A 508 -12.09 22.17 -4.85
C LYS A 508 -11.66 23.62 -5.10
N ARG A 509 -10.89 24.24 -4.19
CA ARG A 509 -10.43 25.62 -4.37
C ARG A 509 -9.49 25.76 -5.57
N TRP A 510 -8.58 24.80 -5.75
CA TRP A 510 -7.70 24.74 -6.92
C TRP A 510 -8.47 24.43 -8.20
N TYR A 511 -9.45 23.53 -8.15
CA TYR A 511 -10.31 23.20 -9.28
C TYR A 511 -11.17 24.39 -9.72
N ASP A 512 -11.78 25.12 -8.77
CA ASP A 512 -12.55 26.33 -9.05
C ASP A 512 -11.68 27.42 -9.70
N LEU A 513 -10.40 27.54 -9.29
CA LEU A 513 -9.44 28.44 -9.93
C LEU A 513 -9.11 27.99 -11.36
N ALA A 514 -8.90 26.69 -11.56
CA ALA A 514 -8.62 26.12 -12.88
C ALA A 514 -9.78 26.37 -13.87
N LEU A 515 -11.03 26.24 -13.41
CA LEU A 515 -12.23 26.50 -14.22
C LEU A 515 -12.42 27.98 -14.61
N ARG A 516 -11.90 28.92 -13.82
CA ARG A 516 -11.91 30.36 -14.16
C ARG A 516 -10.89 30.72 -15.25
N GLY A 517 -9.92 29.83 -15.48
CA GLY A 517 -8.90 29.98 -16.51
C GLY A 517 -9.44 29.72 -17.92
N ARG A 518 -8.52 29.60 -18.89
CA ARG A 518 -8.90 29.15 -20.23
C ARG A 518 -9.25 27.66 -20.18
N PRO A 519 -10.30 27.21 -20.89
CA PRO A 519 -10.58 25.77 -21.00
C PRO A 519 -9.40 25.09 -21.70
N THR A 520 -8.77 24.14 -21.02
CA THR A 520 -7.72 23.28 -21.55
C THR A 520 -8.14 21.82 -21.44
N ALA A 521 -7.50 20.95 -22.22
CA ALA A 521 -7.73 19.51 -22.13
C ALA A 521 -7.40 18.97 -20.72
N GLU A 522 -6.38 19.53 -20.06
CA GLU A 522 -6.01 19.17 -18.68
C GLU A 522 -7.13 19.48 -17.68
N VAL A 523 -7.75 20.66 -17.77
CA VAL A 523 -8.90 21.03 -16.93
C VAL A 523 -10.10 20.12 -17.20
N ALA A 524 -10.36 19.77 -18.46
CA ALA A 524 -11.43 18.84 -18.81
C ALA A 524 -11.20 17.43 -18.24
N ARG A 525 -9.94 16.95 -18.22
CA ARG A 525 -9.57 15.64 -17.65
C ARG A 525 -9.75 15.55 -16.12
N LEU A 526 -9.86 16.68 -15.41
CA LEU A 526 -10.11 16.72 -13.97
C LEU A 526 -11.57 16.47 -13.59
N TRP A 527 -12.53 16.76 -14.47
CA TRP A 527 -13.96 16.68 -14.15
C TRP A 527 -14.34 15.36 -13.43
N PRO A 528 -13.96 14.19 -13.95
CA PRO A 528 -14.45 12.97 -13.36
C PRO A 528 -13.68 12.56 -12.08
N LEU A 529 -12.43 12.98 -11.90
CA LEU A 529 -11.75 12.92 -10.59
C LEU A 529 -12.46 13.82 -9.56
N ALA A 530 -12.86 15.02 -9.97
CA ALA A 530 -13.62 15.93 -9.12
C ALA A 530 -14.99 15.35 -8.75
N VAL A 531 -15.68 14.63 -9.65
CA VAL A 531 -16.92 13.90 -9.34
C VAL A 531 -16.71 12.82 -8.28
N ILE A 532 -15.64 12.03 -8.40
CA ILE A 532 -15.36 10.96 -7.42
C ILE A 532 -15.01 11.57 -6.05
N ALA A 533 -14.27 12.68 -6.03
CA ALA A 533 -13.82 13.33 -4.79
C ALA A 533 -14.90 14.20 -4.11
N LEU A 534 -15.75 14.89 -4.88
CA LEU A 534 -16.74 15.85 -4.37
C LEU A 534 -18.18 15.32 -4.39
N GLY A 535 -18.43 14.16 -4.99
CA GLY A 535 -19.77 13.68 -5.34
C GLY A 535 -20.23 14.24 -6.70
N PRO A 536 -21.37 13.78 -7.26
CA PRO A 536 -21.77 14.06 -8.64
C PRO A 536 -22.34 15.49 -8.88
N PRO A 537 -21.69 16.30 -9.73
CA PRO A 537 -22.34 17.28 -10.61
C PRO A 537 -22.31 16.87 -12.11
N PRO A 538 -23.14 17.46 -13.00
CA PRO A 538 -23.45 16.88 -14.33
C PRO A 538 -22.31 16.94 -15.38
N GLY A 539 -21.99 15.78 -16.00
CA GLY A 539 -21.34 15.48 -17.32
C GLY A 539 -19.86 15.90 -17.57
N GLY A 540 -18.94 15.18 -18.26
CA GLY A 540 -18.83 13.86 -18.93
C GLY A 540 -17.34 13.59 -19.33
N GLY A 541 -16.79 12.36 -19.14
CA GLY A 541 -15.34 12.02 -19.22
C GLY A 541 -14.86 10.60 -18.74
N GLN A 542 -14.84 10.23 -17.44
CA GLN A 542 -14.46 8.87 -16.93
C GLN A 542 -15.67 7.95 -16.79
N LEU A 543 -16.41 7.79 -17.89
CA LEU A 543 -17.76 7.25 -17.87
C LEU A 543 -17.87 5.83 -17.31
N ALA A 544 -16.90 4.95 -17.57
CA ALA A 544 -16.88 3.60 -17.02
C ALA A 544 -16.70 3.59 -15.49
N LEU A 545 -15.76 4.37 -14.98
CA LEU A 545 -15.50 4.46 -13.54
C LEU A 545 -16.65 5.14 -12.81
N LEU A 546 -17.27 6.15 -13.44
CA LEU A 546 -18.46 6.81 -12.92
C LEU A 546 -19.68 5.90 -12.91
N GLN A 547 -19.88 5.11 -13.97
CA GLN A 547 -20.92 4.07 -14.00
C GLN A 547 -20.67 3.02 -12.91
N ALA A 548 -19.42 2.58 -12.74
CA ALA A 548 -19.04 1.69 -11.64
C ALA A 548 -19.30 2.33 -10.26
N MET A 549 -19.16 3.66 -10.13
CA MET A 549 -19.53 4.45 -8.96
C MET A 549 -21.03 4.80 -8.87
N GLY A 550 -21.87 4.28 -9.77
CA GLY A 550 -23.34 4.38 -9.70
C GLY A 550 -23.91 5.66 -10.31
N VAL A 551 -23.09 6.40 -11.06
CA VAL A 551 -23.51 7.59 -11.80
C VAL A 551 -24.06 7.15 -13.15
N THR A 552 -25.32 7.50 -13.45
CA THR A 552 -25.92 7.20 -14.75
C THR A 552 -25.22 8.02 -15.84
N VAL A 553 -24.60 7.33 -16.80
CA VAL A 553 -23.96 7.98 -17.94
C VAL A 553 -24.90 7.98 -19.15
N PRO A 554 -25.25 9.15 -19.71
CA PRO A 554 -25.99 9.23 -20.97
C PRO A 554 -25.17 8.66 -22.13
N GLU A 555 -25.81 7.93 -23.04
CA GLU A 555 -25.19 7.33 -24.23
C GLU A 555 -24.42 8.36 -25.09
N GLU A 556 -24.95 9.58 -25.15
CA GLU A 556 -24.35 10.72 -25.85
C GLU A 556 -22.97 11.13 -25.28
N ALA A 557 -22.71 10.87 -24.00
CA ALA A 557 -21.41 11.14 -23.40
C ALA A 557 -20.34 10.13 -23.87
N TRP A 558 -20.73 8.86 -24.05
CA TRP A 558 -19.85 7.82 -24.59
C TRP A 558 -19.43 8.11 -26.03
N ARG A 559 -20.36 8.65 -26.84
CA ARG A 559 -20.12 9.01 -28.24
C ARG A 559 -19.15 10.17 -28.43
N ARG A 560 -19.02 11.06 -27.43
CA ARG A 560 -18.09 12.21 -27.47
C ARG A 560 -16.66 11.87 -27.04
N THR A 561 -16.48 10.77 -26.33
CA THR A 561 -15.17 10.29 -25.85
C THR A 561 -14.59 9.18 -26.72
N ALA A 562 -15.37 8.59 -27.63
CA ALA A 562 -14.88 7.61 -28.59
C ALA A 562 -14.20 8.33 -29.76
N ASP A 563 -12.90 8.10 -29.97
CA ASP A 563 -12.25 8.47 -31.22
C ASP A 563 -12.89 7.69 -32.39
N PRO A 564 -13.12 8.30 -33.57
CA PRO A 564 -13.74 7.61 -34.70
C PRO A 564 -12.91 6.44 -35.26
N GLU A 565 -11.63 6.29 -34.87
CA GLU A 565 -10.74 5.21 -35.31
C GLU A 565 -10.54 4.09 -34.27
N GLU A 566 -10.96 4.26 -33.02
CA GLU A 566 -10.85 3.21 -32.00
C GLU A 566 -12.17 2.44 -31.85
N THR A 567 -12.05 1.12 -32.00
CA THR A 567 -13.09 0.10 -31.90
C THR A 567 -14.17 0.38 -30.85
N ALA A 568 -15.42 0.04 -31.22
CA ALA A 568 -16.64 0.14 -30.43
C ALA A 568 -16.43 0.00 -28.91
N PRO A 569 -17.18 0.77 -28.08
CA PRO A 569 -17.06 0.71 -26.62
C PRO A 569 -17.16 -0.75 -26.18
N MET A 570 -16.08 -1.28 -25.60
CA MET A 570 -16.12 -2.59 -24.97
C MET A 570 -17.28 -2.61 -23.98
N PRO A 571 -18.10 -3.67 -23.94
CA PRO A 571 -19.08 -3.85 -22.87
C PRO A 571 -18.40 -3.66 -21.53
N ALA A 572 -19.05 -3.01 -20.57
CA ALA A 572 -18.49 -2.78 -19.22
C ALA A 572 -18.01 -4.08 -18.54
N ASP A 573 -18.53 -5.23 -18.99
CA ASP A 573 -18.22 -6.57 -18.48
C ASP A 573 -17.18 -7.34 -19.31
N ALA A 574 -16.68 -6.77 -20.41
CA ALA A 574 -15.72 -7.45 -21.27
C ALA A 574 -14.33 -7.48 -20.63
N ARG A 575 -13.80 -8.69 -20.42
CA ARG A 575 -12.45 -8.91 -19.86
C ARG A 575 -11.37 -8.42 -20.85
N PRO A 576 -10.46 -7.52 -20.44
CA PRO A 576 -9.32 -7.17 -21.29
C PRO A 576 -8.32 -8.33 -21.39
N PRO A 577 -7.58 -8.46 -22.51
CA PRO A 577 -6.65 -9.58 -22.72
C PRO A 577 -5.59 -9.74 -21.62
N THR A 578 -5.20 -8.63 -21.00
CA THR A 578 -4.18 -8.53 -19.95
C THR A 578 -4.67 -8.95 -18.55
N ALA A 579 -5.98 -9.06 -18.33
CA ALA A 579 -6.52 -9.51 -17.06
C ALA A 579 -6.54 -11.03 -16.96
N ASP A 580 -6.14 -11.57 -15.82
CA ASP A 580 -6.20 -13.00 -15.54
C ASP A 580 -7.66 -13.50 -15.66
N PRO A 581 -7.93 -14.52 -16.51
CA PRO A 581 -9.29 -15.00 -16.74
C PRO A 581 -9.91 -15.67 -15.52
N ALA A 582 -9.12 -16.38 -14.71
CA ALA A 582 -9.60 -17.06 -13.52
C ALA A 582 -9.96 -16.04 -12.43
N LEU A 583 -9.09 -15.06 -12.17
CA LEU A 583 -9.37 -14.01 -11.20
C LEU A 583 -10.54 -13.11 -11.63
N TRP A 584 -10.67 -12.84 -12.93
CA TRP A 584 -11.80 -12.07 -13.47
C TRP A 584 -13.14 -12.76 -13.22
N GLN A 585 -13.21 -14.06 -13.53
CA GLN A 585 -14.41 -14.87 -13.30
C GLN A 585 -14.70 -15.00 -11.79
N ARG A 586 -13.66 -15.23 -10.98
CA ARG A 586 -13.77 -15.32 -9.53
C ARG A 586 -14.34 -14.05 -8.91
N LEU A 587 -13.84 -12.87 -9.31
CA LEU A 587 -14.38 -11.59 -8.87
C LEU A 587 -15.86 -11.46 -9.24
N ALA A 588 -16.25 -11.93 -10.44
CA ALA A 588 -17.62 -11.86 -10.91
C ALA A 588 -18.58 -12.70 -10.08
N GLU A 589 -18.23 -13.97 -9.84
CA GLU A 589 -19.03 -14.90 -9.05
C GLU A 589 -19.09 -14.47 -7.58
N ALA A 590 -17.94 -14.15 -6.98
CA ALA A 590 -17.88 -13.73 -5.58
C ALA A 590 -18.71 -12.48 -5.29
N SER A 591 -18.67 -11.47 -6.18
CA SER A 591 -19.44 -10.25 -5.99
C SER A 591 -20.93 -10.46 -6.21
N ALA A 592 -21.33 -11.30 -7.17
CA ALA A 592 -22.73 -11.67 -7.39
C ALA A 592 -23.32 -12.44 -6.19
N ASP A 593 -22.55 -13.36 -5.62
CA ASP A 593 -22.92 -14.15 -4.44
C ASP A 593 -22.78 -13.39 -3.12
N ARG A 594 -22.34 -12.12 -3.16
CA ARG A 594 -22.10 -11.27 -1.98
C ARG A 594 -21.06 -11.84 -1.01
N ARG A 595 -20.07 -12.61 -1.51
CA ARG A 595 -18.90 -13.10 -0.75
C ARG A 595 -17.88 -11.96 -0.59
N VAL A 596 -17.96 -11.25 0.54
CA VAL A 596 -17.24 -9.99 0.77
C VAL A 596 -15.71 -10.17 0.74
N GLY A 597 -15.17 -11.09 1.55
CA GLY A 597 -13.73 -11.31 1.65
C GLY A 597 -13.13 -11.84 0.35
N GLU A 598 -13.85 -12.68 -0.39
CA GLU A 598 -13.39 -13.20 -1.68
C GLU A 598 -13.39 -12.12 -2.76
N THR A 599 -14.42 -11.28 -2.76
CA THR A 599 -14.49 -10.12 -3.67
C THR A 599 -13.31 -9.18 -3.41
N ALA A 600 -13.00 -8.91 -2.14
CA ALA A 600 -11.84 -8.10 -1.76
C ALA A 600 -10.52 -8.77 -2.18
N LEU A 601 -10.35 -10.06 -1.89
CA LEU A 601 -9.15 -10.83 -2.25
C LEU A 601 -8.92 -10.85 -3.77
N ALA A 602 -9.93 -11.19 -4.56
CA ALA A 602 -9.85 -11.20 -6.02
C ALA A 602 -9.59 -9.80 -6.59
N ALA A 603 -10.21 -8.76 -6.02
CA ALA A 603 -9.96 -7.37 -6.40
C ALA A 603 -8.50 -6.96 -6.18
N LEU A 604 -7.94 -7.29 -5.01
CA LEU A 604 -6.56 -7.00 -4.66
C LEU A 604 -5.57 -7.72 -5.60
N LEU A 605 -5.82 -9.00 -5.90
CA LEU A 605 -4.99 -9.79 -6.81
C LEU A 605 -5.05 -9.26 -8.25
N LEU A 606 -6.22 -8.83 -8.73
CA LEU A 606 -6.38 -8.22 -10.06
C LEU A 606 -5.65 -6.87 -10.20
N LEU A 607 -5.59 -6.07 -9.14
CA LEU A 607 -4.84 -4.80 -9.12
C LEU A 607 -3.32 -5.02 -9.02
N GLY A 608 -2.90 -6.09 -8.34
CA GLY A 608 -1.50 -6.48 -8.21
C GLY A 608 -0.59 -5.39 -7.60
N ASN A 609 0.73 -5.54 -7.78
CA ASN A 609 1.72 -4.59 -7.28
C ASN A 609 1.72 -3.25 -8.04
N ALA A 610 1.07 -3.17 -9.20
CA ALA A 610 0.94 -1.93 -9.96
C ALA A 610 -0.13 -1.00 -9.36
N GLY A 611 -1.11 -1.56 -8.65
CA GLY A 611 -2.23 -0.82 -8.08
C GLY A 611 -3.14 -0.20 -9.16
N PRO A 612 -4.14 0.61 -8.74
CA PRO A 612 -5.10 1.26 -9.63
C PRO A 612 -4.45 2.17 -10.68
N ALA A 613 -3.32 2.82 -10.38
CA ALA A 613 -2.65 3.73 -11.30
C ALA A 613 -1.94 3.02 -12.47
N GLY A 614 -1.48 1.77 -12.26
CA GLY A 614 -0.79 0.98 -13.28
C GLY A 614 -1.65 -0.12 -13.92
N THR A 615 -2.92 -0.24 -13.52
CA THR A 615 -3.85 -1.25 -14.01
C THR A 615 -4.75 -0.70 -15.13
N PRO A 616 -5.10 -1.48 -16.17
CA PRO A 616 -6.00 -1.01 -17.22
C PRO A 616 -7.34 -0.50 -16.65
N PRO A 617 -7.87 0.65 -17.13
CA PRO A 617 -9.07 1.27 -16.57
C PRO A 617 -10.31 0.36 -16.52
N ALA A 618 -10.46 -0.54 -17.49
CA ALA A 618 -11.54 -1.52 -17.51
C ALA A 618 -11.49 -2.50 -16.32
N VAL A 619 -10.29 -2.94 -15.94
CA VAL A 619 -10.11 -3.81 -14.76
C VAL A 619 -10.43 -3.05 -13.48
N VAL A 620 -9.95 -1.80 -13.36
CA VAL A 620 -10.24 -0.96 -12.20
C VAL A 620 -11.75 -0.71 -12.08
N ALA A 621 -12.45 -0.40 -13.17
CA ALA A 621 -13.89 -0.19 -13.16
C ALA A 621 -14.64 -1.45 -12.70
N ARG A 622 -14.23 -2.64 -13.17
CA ARG A 622 -14.80 -3.92 -12.72
C ARG A 622 -14.58 -4.17 -11.23
N VAL A 623 -13.37 -3.91 -10.73
CA VAL A 623 -13.01 -4.01 -9.31
C VAL A 623 -13.86 -3.06 -8.47
N VAL A 624 -13.96 -1.79 -8.86
CA VAL A 624 -14.76 -0.77 -8.17
C VAL A 624 -16.23 -1.17 -8.12
N GLY A 625 -16.79 -1.64 -9.24
CA GLY A 625 -18.16 -2.13 -9.31
C GLY A 625 -18.40 -3.34 -8.39
N ALA A 626 -17.47 -4.30 -8.37
CA ALA A 626 -17.55 -5.49 -7.53
C ALA A 626 -17.49 -5.15 -6.02
N LEU A 627 -16.57 -4.26 -5.62
CA LEU A 627 -16.44 -3.82 -4.22
C LEU A 627 -17.71 -3.10 -3.74
N ARG A 628 -18.30 -2.24 -4.56
CA ARG A 628 -19.59 -1.62 -4.24
C ARG A 628 -20.73 -2.63 -4.17
N ALA A 629 -20.73 -3.59 -5.09
CA ALA A 629 -21.70 -4.67 -5.10
C ALA A 629 -21.63 -5.57 -3.85
N VAL A 630 -20.62 -5.45 -2.99
CA VAL A 630 -20.54 -6.12 -1.68
C VAL A 630 -20.59 -5.16 -0.48
N GLY A 631 -20.81 -3.85 -0.71
CA GLY A 631 -20.95 -2.83 0.33
C GLY A 631 -19.65 -2.17 0.79
N LEU A 632 -18.56 -2.30 0.02
CA LEU A 632 -17.26 -1.66 0.28
C LEU A 632 -17.11 -0.34 -0.50
N ASP A 633 -18.10 0.55 -0.38
CA ASP A 633 -18.17 1.81 -1.14
C ASP A 633 -17.01 2.77 -0.84
N SER A 634 -16.52 2.82 0.40
CA SER A 634 -15.39 3.66 0.78
C SER A 634 -14.10 3.21 0.08
N ASP A 635 -13.84 1.90 0.06
CA ASP A 635 -12.66 1.31 -0.58
C ASP A 635 -12.73 1.48 -2.10
N ALA A 636 -13.91 1.21 -2.67
CA ALA A 636 -14.17 1.40 -4.09
C ALA A 636 -13.94 2.86 -4.52
N ARG A 637 -14.41 3.83 -3.72
CA ARG A 637 -14.17 5.26 -3.99
C ARG A 637 -12.69 5.61 -3.90
N ALA A 638 -11.98 5.11 -2.89
CA ALA A 638 -10.56 5.37 -2.72
C ALA A 638 -9.73 4.84 -3.91
N ILE A 639 -9.97 3.60 -4.32
CA ILE A 639 -9.34 2.97 -5.51
C ILE A 639 -9.69 3.76 -6.78
N ALA A 640 -10.96 4.16 -6.95
CA ALA A 640 -11.39 4.97 -8.08
C ALA A 640 -10.67 6.33 -8.15
N ARG A 641 -10.50 7.03 -7.03
CA ARG A 641 -9.77 8.30 -6.99
C ARG A 641 -8.34 8.17 -7.45
N GLU A 642 -7.63 7.14 -6.98
CA GLU A 642 -6.22 6.93 -7.35
C GLU A 642 -6.07 6.64 -8.85
N ALA A 643 -6.93 5.78 -9.42
CA ALA A 643 -6.93 5.52 -10.87
C ALA A 643 -7.30 6.78 -11.68
N ALA A 644 -8.35 7.49 -11.27
CA ALA A 644 -8.79 8.72 -11.91
C ALA A 644 -7.70 9.80 -11.86
N ALA A 645 -6.96 9.90 -10.75
CA ALA A 645 -5.83 10.81 -10.62
C ALA A 645 -4.69 10.41 -11.56
N ALA A 646 -4.38 9.13 -11.73
CA ALA A 646 -3.37 8.70 -12.70
C ALA A 646 -3.76 9.10 -14.14
N LEU A 647 -5.03 8.92 -14.51
CA LEU A 647 -5.58 9.23 -15.85
C LEU A 647 -5.75 10.72 -16.15
N ALA A 648 -5.92 11.56 -15.11
CA ALA A 648 -6.18 12.99 -15.29
C ALA A 648 -4.94 13.82 -15.70
N GLY A 649 -3.78 13.18 -15.82
CA GLY A 649 -2.48 13.82 -16.04
C GLY A 649 -2.15 14.30 -17.43
#